data_AF-A0A9D8C9J5-F1
#
_entry.id   AF-A0A9D8C9J5-F1
#
_cell.length_a   1.000
_cell.length_b   1.000
_cell.length_c   1.000
_cell.angle_alpha   90.00
_cell.angle_beta   90.00
_cell.angle_gamma   90.00
#
_symmetry.space_group_name_H-M   'P 1'
#
loop_
_entity.id
_entity.type
_entity.pdbx_description
1 polymer ?
#
loop_
_entity_poly.entity_id
_entity_poly.type
_entity_poly.pdbx_seq_one_letter_code
_entity_poly.pdbx_strand_id
1 'polypeptide(L)'
;MAKVGRLDEAAAAARDLARAGDARATQLWHHVETSRGDDMGSLAAASLWTEQRPRAAEAWCALAAARQAIGVDAEVALARALAIDPDCRHALHMMADRHFDAGRPADAEPFYRRVAEAAEDEPAGRARIRLSLCRQAAGRPQEELAELDHAMRLLGSHPDLQVSAGMALTAIGQHDMAEARFRAALDSNRDLIEARVGLGIALVNQERFAAAVPELEHALEAAPGNPTARYYLAVALGSIERYRESLDQVSAVLRANPDDVPALVWAGHCCLQLKRADEGKRHFGRALELNPEDRPVRLRIARSWEQGQAPEEVAAILAPWLARHPDDDEALIALANARIQACDWTDYEATKGKIVAAVDRVAGLLERSRIGLAAAMDMAKLLATYGVDYGPAMTLARALANAIAAPRAADRAAIRFGSRPSGKIRIAYLVAAAVWHSTQLAVKNLAERHDRSRFEVGCYVLRRKKDPHGDGRFAERFAAAFDRFAYLDDVAEAEAAARIRGDGIDIVVEMHGLHTETGLYLLARRVAPIQCHYYGWAYSTGADWVDYLLVDRVYMPPRLAVQCSEKTVYLPDSFMAPTLGTMSDKPLTRAQLDLPEGAFVFCDFNHPWKHEPETFAQWMALLRDVPGSVLWLGTWRGDAKRNLLAEAKRAGIDPARLVFAPIADHPDHLRRLTLADLALDNLHTQGGVTTQDALYAGLPVLTAVGVANTPSARLGASLISAAGLPELIAAGRSDYAAKALALARDRGRLAALRRRLVESRATAPLFDIAGATRSLEAAYTGMVERWRAGLPPESFAVDRSP
;
A
#
# COMPACT_ATOMS: atom_id res chain seq x y z
N MET A 1 -46.90 37.58 -23.38
CA MET A 1 -48.25 38.20 -23.24
C MET A 1 -49.18 37.42 -22.29
N ALA A 2 -49.26 36.08 -22.33
CA ALA A 2 -50.13 35.31 -21.42
C ALA A 2 -49.84 35.49 -19.90
N LYS A 3 -48.60 35.81 -19.51
CA LYS A 3 -48.22 36.12 -18.11
C LYS A 3 -48.69 37.51 -17.66
N VAL A 4 -48.68 38.51 -18.55
CA VAL A 4 -49.06 39.91 -18.25
C VAL A 4 -50.57 40.04 -18.08
N GLY A 5 -51.36 39.39 -18.95
CA GLY A 5 -52.83 39.39 -18.81
C GLY A 5 -53.32 38.80 -17.47
N ARG A 6 -52.66 37.75 -16.98
CA ARG A 6 -52.97 37.14 -15.67
C ARG A 6 -52.60 38.03 -14.47
N LEU A 7 -51.58 38.87 -14.61
CA LEU A 7 -51.18 39.84 -13.57
C LEU A 7 -52.12 41.04 -13.53
N ASP A 8 -52.61 41.50 -14.68
CA ASP A 8 -53.60 42.58 -14.74
C ASP A 8 -54.97 42.14 -14.21
N GLU A 9 -55.35 40.88 -14.45
CA GLU A 9 -56.52 40.23 -13.81
C GLU A 9 -56.33 40.11 -12.29
N ALA A 10 -55.16 39.67 -11.82
CA ALA A 10 -54.84 39.61 -10.39
C ALA A 10 -54.82 41.01 -9.74
N ALA A 11 -54.33 42.02 -10.44
CA ALA A 11 -54.35 43.42 -10.00
C ALA A 11 -55.77 44.00 -9.96
N ALA A 12 -56.66 43.57 -10.87
CA ALA A 12 -58.09 43.92 -10.82
C ALA A 12 -58.77 43.24 -9.63
N ALA A 13 -58.52 41.95 -9.42
CA ALA A 13 -59.03 41.21 -8.27
C ALA A 13 -58.53 41.78 -6.93
N ALA A 14 -57.27 42.23 -6.84
CA ALA A 14 -56.74 42.90 -5.66
C ALA A 14 -57.49 44.22 -5.38
N ARG A 15 -57.81 44.99 -6.43
CA ARG A 15 -58.60 46.23 -6.33
C ARG A 15 -60.05 45.96 -5.93
N ASP A 16 -60.65 44.89 -6.42
CA ASP A 16 -62.03 44.53 -6.07
C ASP A 16 -62.13 44.01 -4.63
N LEU A 17 -61.16 43.20 -4.18
CA LEU A 17 -61.02 42.81 -2.78
C LEU A 17 -60.80 44.04 -1.88
N ALA A 18 -59.97 45.00 -2.32
CA ALA A 18 -59.74 46.24 -1.57
C ALA A 18 -61.02 47.08 -1.42
N ARG A 19 -61.82 47.19 -2.50
CA ARG A 19 -63.13 47.87 -2.48
C ARG A 19 -64.13 47.15 -1.59
N ALA A 20 -64.05 45.83 -1.48
CA ALA A 20 -64.86 45.03 -0.58
C ALA A 20 -64.37 45.06 0.88
N GLY A 21 -63.30 45.79 1.19
CA GLY A 21 -62.69 45.83 2.52
C GLY A 21 -62.04 44.50 2.93
N ASP A 22 -61.78 43.60 1.99
CA ASP A 22 -61.18 42.30 2.25
C ASP A 22 -59.66 42.45 2.46
N ALA A 23 -59.19 42.04 3.63
CA ALA A 23 -57.79 42.11 4.02
C ALA A 23 -56.84 41.25 3.14
N ARG A 24 -57.37 40.34 2.30
CA ARG A 24 -56.57 39.60 1.30
C ARG A 24 -56.14 40.46 0.12
N ALA A 25 -56.74 41.64 -0.05
CA ALA A 25 -56.39 42.59 -1.10
C ALA A 25 -54.90 42.95 -1.08
N THR A 26 -54.36 43.23 0.09
CA THR A 26 -52.96 43.66 0.27
C THR A 26 -51.97 42.52 0.01
N GLN A 27 -52.33 41.28 0.33
CA GLN A 27 -51.54 40.09 0.00
C GLN A 27 -51.48 39.87 -1.53
N LEU A 28 -52.64 39.97 -2.20
CA LEU A 28 -52.71 39.81 -3.65
C LEU A 28 -52.01 40.99 -4.36
N TRP A 29 -52.10 42.20 -3.80
CA TRP A 29 -51.34 43.37 -4.25
C TRP A 29 -49.84 43.10 -4.17
N HIS A 30 -49.31 42.72 -3.01
CA HIS A 30 -47.88 42.42 -2.87
C HIS A 30 -47.42 41.38 -3.91
N HIS A 31 -48.19 40.29 -4.09
CA HIS A 31 -47.88 39.27 -5.10
C HIS A 31 -47.83 39.83 -6.53
N VAL A 32 -48.73 40.75 -6.88
CA VAL A 32 -48.74 41.44 -8.18
C VAL A 32 -47.49 42.29 -8.38
N GLU A 33 -47.11 43.11 -7.39
CA GLU A 33 -45.94 44.01 -7.53
C GLU A 33 -44.62 43.23 -7.54
N THR A 34 -44.50 42.19 -6.71
CA THR A 34 -43.36 41.27 -6.77
C THR A 34 -43.27 40.61 -8.15
N SER A 35 -44.39 40.17 -8.72
CA SER A 35 -44.41 39.54 -10.05
C SER A 35 -44.14 40.51 -11.20
N ARG A 36 -44.29 41.82 -10.98
CA ARG A 36 -43.95 42.90 -11.92
C ARG A 36 -42.50 43.39 -11.79
N GLY A 37 -41.80 43.00 -10.73
CA GLY A 37 -40.46 43.50 -10.42
C GLY A 37 -40.44 44.95 -9.92
N ASP A 38 -41.55 45.45 -9.35
CA ASP A 38 -41.58 46.74 -8.66
C ASP A 38 -41.22 46.52 -7.18
N ASP A 39 -39.93 46.58 -6.86
CA ASP A 39 -39.43 46.30 -5.52
C ASP A 39 -39.90 47.33 -4.48
N MET A 40 -40.08 48.59 -4.88
CA MET A 40 -40.58 49.66 -3.99
C MET A 40 -42.10 49.52 -3.76
N GLY A 41 -42.85 49.19 -4.80
CA GLY A 41 -44.28 48.85 -4.69
C GLY A 41 -44.50 47.60 -3.84
N SER A 42 -43.65 46.59 -4.01
CA SER A 42 -43.63 45.35 -3.22
C SER A 42 -43.35 45.63 -1.73
N LEU A 43 -42.40 46.51 -1.41
CA LEU A 43 -42.11 46.94 -0.04
C LEU A 43 -43.29 47.69 0.59
N ALA A 44 -43.90 48.62 -0.14
CA ALA A 44 -45.04 49.40 0.34
C ALA A 44 -46.24 48.49 0.62
N ALA A 45 -46.55 47.57 -0.30
CA ALA A 45 -47.62 46.59 -0.13
C ALA A 45 -47.34 45.61 1.02
N ALA A 46 -46.11 45.11 1.16
CA ALA A 46 -45.74 44.24 2.28
C ALA A 46 -45.80 44.95 3.63
N SER A 47 -45.37 46.21 3.71
CA SER A 47 -45.45 47.03 4.93
C SER A 47 -46.91 47.23 5.35
N LEU A 48 -47.79 47.61 4.42
CA LEU A 48 -49.22 47.73 4.67
C LEU A 48 -49.84 46.40 5.10
N TRP A 49 -49.36 45.27 4.53
CA TRP A 49 -49.84 43.95 4.91
C TRP A 49 -49.49 43.62 6.37
N THR A 50 -48.29 43.99 6.84
CA THR A 50 -47.90 43.82 8.26
C THR A 50 -48.71 44.71 9.20
N GLU A 51 -49.13 45.90 8.78
CA GLU A 51 -50.00 46.78 9.59
C GLU A 51 -51.42 46.21 9.72
N GLN A 52 -51.97 45.67 8.62
CA GLN A 52 -53.30 45.07 8.61
C GLN A 52 -53.34 43.70 9.30
N ARG A 53 -52.23 42.95 9.26
CA ARG A 53 -52.11 41.58 9.79
C ARG A 53 -50.83 41.42 10.61
N PRO A 54 -50.69 42.10 11.76
CA PRO A 54 -49.45 42.10 12.55
C PRO A 54 -49.13 40.76 13.22
N ARG A 55 -50.08 39.81 13.24
CA ARG A 55 -49.93 38.44 13.74
C ARG A 55 -49.90 37.37 12.63
N ALA A 56 -49.74 37.76 11.37
CA ALA A 56 -49.56 36.81 10.27
C ALA A 56 -48.07 36.70 9.93
N ALA A 57 -47.48 35.52 10.09
CA ALA A 57 -46.05 35.31 9.83
C ALA A 57 -45.71 35.52 8.35
N GLU A 58 -46.65 35.21 7.44
CA GLU A 58 -46.49 35.38 5.99
C GLU A 58 -46.36 36.85 5.60
N ALA A 59 -47.04 37.76 6.30
CA ALA A 59 -46.92 39.20 6.07
C ALA A 59 -45.53 39.72 6.43
N TRP A 60 -44.98 39.24 7.56
CA TRP A 60 -43.62 39.58 7.99
C TRP A 60 -42.55 38.94 7.11
N CYS A 61 -42.79 37.75 6.58
CA CYS A 61 -41.95 37.11 5.56
C CYS A 61 -41.91 37.92 4.25
N ALA A 62 -43.06 38.36 3.76
CA ALA A 62 -43.15 39.21 2.57
C ALA A 62 -42.42 40.54 2.76
N LEU A 63 -42.52 41.15 3.95
CA LEU A 63 -41.78 42.35 4.29
C LEU A 63 -40.26 42.10 4.32
N ALA A 64 -39.84 40.97 4.89
CA ALA A 64 -38.43 40.57 4.88
C ALA A 64 -37.90 40.39 3.44
N ALA A 65 -38.65 39.70 2.58
CA ALA A 65 -38.27 39.46 1.19
C ALA A 65 -38.18 40.76 0.39
N ALA A 66 -39.16 41.66 0.54
CA ALA A 66 -39.15 42.97 -0.11
C ALA A 66 -37.98 43.86 0.37
N ARG A 67 -37.66 43.83 1.67
CA ARG A 67 -36.48 44.55 2.20
C ARG A 67 -35.17 44.00 1.63
N GLN A 68 -35.04 42.68 1.56
CA GLN A 68 -33.85 42.04 1.01
C GLN A 68 -33.66 42.40 -0.47
N ALA A 69 -34.73 42.45 -1.27
CA ALA A 69 -34.68 42.82 -2.69
C ALA A 69 -34.09 44.24 -2.91
N ILE A 70 -34.34 45.17 -1.99
CA ILE A 70 -33.81 46.55 -2.06
C ILE A 70 -32.52 46.75 -1.23
N GLY A 71 -31.90 45.69 -0.72
CA GLY A 71 -30.66 45.77 0.07
C GLY A 71 -30.83 46.36 1.48
N VAL A 72 -32.05 46.34 2.02
CA VAL A 72 -32.37 46.79 3.38
C VAL A 72 -32.40 45.60 4.34
N ASP A 73 -32.02 45.82 5.60
CA ASP A 73 -31.96 44.76 6.61
C ASP A 73 -33.35 44.12 6.89
N ALA A 74 -33.41 42.81 6.66
CA ALA A 74 -34.59 41.98 6.84
C ALA A 74 -34.67 41.32 8.23
N GLU A 75 -33.62 41.40 9.07
CA GLU A 75 -33.50 40.62 10.30
C GLU A 75 -34.66 40.85 11.28
N VAL A 76 -35.04 42.11 11.50
CA VAL A 76 -36.16 42.45 12.40
C VAL A 76 -37.48 41.86 11.90
N ALA A 77 -37.70 41.87 10.58
CA ALA A 77 -38.92 41.32 9.99
C ALA A 77 -38.94 39.77 10.08
N LEU A 78 -37.80 39.12 9.83
CA LEU A 78 -37.65 37.66 9.98
C LEU A 78 -37.80 37.21 11.44
N ALA A 79 -37.17 37.91 12.39
CA ALA A 79 -37.29 37.64 13.82
C ALA A 79 -38.76 37.79 14.27
N ARG A 80 -39.48 38.79 13.72
CA ARG A 80 -40.90 38.97 14.01
C ARG A 80 -41.77 37.86 13.42
N ALA A 81 -41.48 37.41 12.19
CA ALA A 81 -42.16 36.27 11.58
C ALA A 81 -41.99 35.00 12.43
N LEU A 82 -40.75 34.71 12.86
CA LEU A 82 -40.43 33.53 13.70
C LEU A 82 -40.98 33.63 15.13
N ALA A 83 -41.17 34.84 15.66
CA ALA A 83 -41.84 35.03 16.94
C ALA A 83 -43.36 34.76 16.88
N ILE A 84 -43.96 34.89 15.69
CA ILE A 84 -45.38 34.63 15.44
C ILE A 84 -45.61 33.16 15.11
N ASP A 85 -44.81 32.63 14.19
CA ASP A 85 -44.80 31.23 13.80
C ASP A 85 -43.35 30.72 13.79
N PRO A 86 -42.91 30.04 14.85
CA PRO A 86 -41.57 29.49 14.93
C PRO A 86 -41.23 28.53 13.80
N ASP A 87 -42.21 27.87 13.18
CA ASP A 87 -42.03 26.85 12.15
C ASP A 87 -42.27 27.39 10.74
N CYS A 88 -42.36 28.72 10.58
CA CYS A 88 -42.51 29.36 9.30
C CYS A 88 -41.29 29.07 8.40
N ARG A 89 -41.42 28.07 7.52
CA ARG A 89 -40.32 27.54 6.70
C ARG A 89 -39.63 28.59 5.83
N HIS A 90 -40.39 29.57 5.32
CA HIS A 90 -39.83 30.64 4.51
C HIS A 90 -38.95 31.60 5.35
N ALA A 91 -39.43 32.03 6.53
CA ALA A 91 -38.64 32.85 7.45
C ALA A 91 -37.40 32.10 7.95
N LEU A 92 -37.53 30.81 8.28
CA LEU A 92 -36.41 29.97 8.69
C LEU A 92 -35.35 29.89 7.59
N HIS A 93 -35.75 29.64 6.34
CA HIS A 93 -34.81 29.53 5.21
C HIS A 93 -34.08 30.85 4.94
N MET A 94 -34.80 31.98 4.92
CA MET A 94 -34.20 33.29 4.70
C MET A 94 -33.26 33.71 5.84
N MET A 95 -33.61 33.38 7.09
CA MET A 95 -32.72 33.62 8.23
C MET A 95 -31.44 32.78 8.10
N ALA A 96 -31.59 31.52 7.68
CA ALA A 96 -30.45 30.63 7.43
C ALA A 96 -29.52 31.17 6.34
N ASP A 97 -30.06 31.57 5.18
CA ASP A 97 -29.29 32.17 4.07
C ASP A 97 -28.51 33.39 4.55
N ARG A 98 -29.12 34.27 5.36
CA ARG A 98 -28.41 35.43 5.93
C ARG A 98 -27.21 35.04 6.80
N HIS A 99 -27.38 34.06 7.69
CA HIS A 99 -26.27 33.56 8.51
C HIS A 99 -25.18 32.93 7.64
N PHE A 100 -25.58 32.17 6.63
CA PHE A 100 -24.66 31.51 5.70
C PHE A 100 -23.85 32.52 4.88
N ASP A 101 -24.52 33.50 4.26
CA ASP A 101 -23.91 34.56 3.44
C ASP A 101 -23.01 35.48 4.28
N ALA A 102 -23.29 35.62 5.58
CA ALA A 102 -22.44 36.32 6.52
C ALA A 102 -21.24 35.48 7.03
N GLY A 103 -20.97 34.33 6.42
CA GLY A 103 -19.85 33.45 6.76
C GLY A 103 -20.02 32.69 8.06
N ARG A 104 -21.26 32.52 8.56
CA ARG A 104 -21.59 31.82 9.82
C ARG A 104 -22.45 30.57 9.55
N PRO A 105 -21.90 29.52 8.89
CA PRO A 105 -22.66 28.31 8.55
C PRO A 105 -23.15 27.53 9.78
N ALA A 106 -22.44 27.62 10.91
CA ALA A 106 -22.84 27.00 12.17
C ALA A 106 -24.13 27.63 12.74
N ASP A 107 -24.32 28.94 12.57
CA ASP A 107 -25.55 29.63 12.98
C ASP A 107 -26.71 29.35 12.02
N ALA A 108 -26.42 29.11 10.74
CA ALA A 108 -27.42 28.82 9.71
C ALA A 108 -28.01 27.40 9.83
N GLU A 109 -27.18 26.43 10.24
CA GLU A 109 -27.53 25.01 10.28
C GLU A 109 -28.82 24.67 11.05
N PRO A 110 -29.06 25.18 12.27
CA PRO A 110 -30.30 24.89 13.00
C PRO A 110 -31.56 25.29 12.24
N PHE A 111 -31.49 26.38 11.47
CA PHE A 111 -32.61 26.88 10.66
C PHE A 111 -32.83 26.00 9.43
N TYR A 112 -31.79 25.68 8.66
CA TYR A 112 -31.91 24.78 7.51
C TYR A 112 -32.41 23.40 7.90
N ARG A 113 -31.92 22.86 9.03
CA ARG A 113 -32.38 21.57 9.57
C ARG A 113 -33.89 21.57 9.85
N ARG A 114 -34.39 22.62 10.51
CA ARG A 114 -35.83 22.75 10.79
C ARG A 114 -36.66 22.81 9.51
N VAL A 115 -36.19 23.52 8.46
CA VAL A 115 -36.86 23.53 7.16
C VAL A 115 -36.85 22.15 6.50
N ALA A 116 -35.70 21.45 6.58
CA ALA A 116 -35.51 20.13 5.98
C ALA A 116 -36.31 19.01 6.68
N GLU A 117 -36.57 19.12 7.98
CA GLU A 117 -37.32 18.14 8.78
C GLU A 117 -38.83 18.38 8.78
N ALA A 118 -39.28 19.59 8.41
CA ALA A 118 -40.68 19.98 8.48
C ALA A 118 -41.58 19.33 7.41
N ALA A 119 -41.04 18.93 6.26
CA ALA A 119 -41.78 18.24 5.20
C ALA A 119 -40.87 17.48 4.23
N GLU A 120 -41.47 16.66 3.37
CA GLU A 120 -40.81 15.93 2.28
C GLU A 120 -41.20 16.55 0.92
N ASP A 121 -40.79 17.81 0.70
CA ASP A 121 -41.11 18.58 -0.51
C ASP A 121 -39.90 19.34 -1.09
N GLU A 122 -40.10 20.05 -2.20
CA GLU A 122 -39.03 20.77 -2.90
C GLU A 122 -38.31 21.83 -2.04
N PRO A 123 -39.00 22.67 -1.22
CA PRO A 123 -38.34 23.53 -0.22
C PRO A 123 -37.45 22.77 0.77
N ALA A 124 -37.90 21.62 1.27
CA ALA A 124 -37.07 20.79 2.15
C ALA A 124 -35.82 20.29 1.40
N GLY A 125 -35.98 19.82 0.16
CA GLY A 125 -34.86 19.44 -0.70
C GLY A 125 -33.82 20.55 -0.86
N ARG A 126 -34.23 21.79 -1.11
CA ARG A 126 -33.31 22.94 -1.21
C ARG A 126 -32.61 23.24 0.12
N ALA A 127 -33.34 23.17 1.24
CA ALA A 127 -32.75 23.37 2.55
C ALA A 127 -31.70 22.29 2.87
N ARG A 128 -31.90 21.05 2.42
CA ARG A 128 -30.92 19.97 2.58
C ARG A 128 -29.63 20.20 1.81
N ILE A 129 -29.68 20.77 0.60
CA ILE A 129 -28.46 21.18 -0.13
C ILE A 129 -27.68 22.23 0.67
N ARG A 130 -28.36 23.24 1.22
CA ARG A 130 -27.69 24.24 2.05
C ARG A 130 -27.13 23.65 3.35
N LEU A 131 -27.88 22.75 3.97
CA LEU A 131 -27.45 22.01 5.16
C LEU A 131 -26.21 21.14 4.89
N SER A 132 -26.10 20.55 3.70
CA SER A 132 -24.91 19.79 3.31
C SER A 132 -23.68 20.70 3.25
N LEU A 133 -23.81 21.92 2.73
CA LEU A 133 -22.72 22.91 2.73
C LEU A 133 -22.31 23.33 4.16
N CYS A 134 -23.28 23.49 5.07
CA CYS A 134 -22.96 23.73 6.49
C CYS A 134 -22.17 22.56 7.11
N ARG A 135 -22.56 21.32 6.79
CA ARG A 135 -21.90 20.11 7.29
C ARG A 135 -20.51 19.93 6.68
N GLN A 136 -20.34 20.28 5.40
CA GLN A 136 -19.05 20.33 4.72
C GLN A 136 -18.10 21.32 5.43
N ALA A 137 -18.57 22.55 5.69
CA ALA A 137 -17.79 23.56 6.41
C ALA A 137 -17.42 23.12 7.84
N ALA A 138 -18.26 22.29 8.46
CA ALA A 138 -18.01 21.70 9.78
C ALA A 138 -17.17 20.41 9.74
N GLY A 139 -16.73 19.94 8.55
CA GLY A 139 -15.95 18.70 8.42
C GLY A 139 -16.74 17.44 8.80
N ARG A 140 -18.05 17.40 8.53
CA ARG A 140 -18.95 16.26 8.79
C ARG A 140 -19.44 15.61 7.49
N PRO A 141 -18.55 14.93 6.73
CA PRO A 141 -18.86 14.46 5.38
C PRO A 141 -19.87 13.29 5.34
N GLN A 142 -20.00 12.49 6.40
CA GLN A 142 -21.05 11.45 6.47
C GLN A 142 -22.45 12.09 6.57
N GLU A 143 -22.58 13.13 7.41
CA GLU A 143 -23.82 13.86 7.54
C GLU A 143 -24.12 14.67 6.27
N GLU A 144 -23.11 15.26 5.64
CA GLU A 144 -23.24 15.93 4.33
C GLU A 144 -23.81 14.98 3.27
N LEU A 145 -23.24 13.79 3.13
CA LEU A 145 -23.68 12.79 2.16
C LEU A 145 -25.15 12.38 2.38
N ALA A 146 -25.56 12.20 3.63
CA ALA A 146 -26.95 11.86 3.95
C ALA A 146 -27.95 12.95 3.50
N GLU A 147 -27.57 14.23 3.63
CA GLU A 147 -28.39 15.34 3.14
C GLU A 147 -28.46 15.39 1.62
N LEU A 148 -27.32 15.17 0.96
CA LEU A 148 -27.26 15.15 -0.50
C LEU A 148 -28.10 14.01 -1.09
N ASP A 149 -28.01 12.81 -0.52
CA ASP A 149 -28.84 11.66 -0.92
C ASP A 149 -30.32 11.91 -0.73
N HIS A 150 -30.69 12.62 0.35
CA HIS A 150 -32.08 12.99 0.58
C HIS A 150 -32.54 14.10 -0.37
N ALA A 151 -31.72 15.12 -0.59
CA ALA A 151 -32.01 16.18 -1.55
C ALA A 151 -32.22 15.61 -2.97
N MET A 152 -31.41 14.64 -3.38
CA MET A 152 -31.57 13.95 -4.67
C MET A 152 -32.89 13.16 -4.78
N ARG A 153 -33.42 12.61 -3.68
CA ARG A 153 -34.74 11.97 -3.66
C ARG A 153 -35.88 12.97 -3.87
N LEU A 154 -35.75 14.18 -3.34
CA LEU A 154 -36.80 15.21 -3.36
C LEU A 154 -36.78 16.06 -4.63
N LEU A 155 -35.58 16.39 -5.14
CA LEU A 155 -35.37 17.30 -6.26
C LEU A 155 -35.04 16.58 -7.57
N GLY A 156 -34.79 15.27 -7.51
CA GLY A 156 -34.20 14.52 -8.61
C GLY A 156 -32.68 14.63 -8.65
N SER A 157 -32.05 13.74 -9.42
CA SER A 157 -30.60 13.72 -9.62
C SER A 157 -30.16 14.84 -10.56
N HIS A 158 -29.25 15.71 -10.10
CA HIS A 158 -28.61 16.76 -10.91
C HIS A 158 -27.09 16.58 -10.90
N PRO A 159 -26.36 16.91 -11.99
CA PRO A 159 -24.90 16.77 -12.05
C PRO A 159 -24.17 17.36 -10.84
N ASP A 160 -24.53 18.57 -10.41
CA ASP A 160 -23.86 19.24 -9.28
C ASP A 160 -24.05 18.49 -7.95
N LEU A 161 -25.24 17.93 -7.71
CA LEU A 161 -25.49 17.12 -6.50
C LEU A 161 -24.70 15.82 -6.52
N GLN A 162 -24.54 15.21 -7.70
CA GLN A 162 -23.70 14.04 -7.89
C GLN A 162 -22.23 14.38 -7.62
N VAL A 163 -21.75 15.55 -8.07
CA VAL A 163 -20.38 16.03 -7.79
C VAL A 163 -20.17 16.25 -6.29
N SER A 164 -21.05 16.99 -5.61
CA SER A 164 -20.94 17.20 -4.15
C SER A 164 -20.98 15.89 -3.38
N ALA A 165 -21.87 14.94 -3.76
CA ALA A 165 -21.93 13.63 -3.13
C ALA A 165 -20.65 12.83 -3.36
N GLY A 166 -20.08 12.90 -4.57
CA GLY A 166 -18.79 12.29 -4.90
C GLY A 166 -17.63 12.86 -4.08
N MET A 167 -17.62 14.16 -3.83
CA MET A 167 -16.61 14.80 -2.96
C MET A 167 -16.75 14.34 -1.51
N ALA A 168 -17.97 14.32 -0.96
CA ALA A 168 -18.24 13.81 0.38
C ALA A 168 -17.83 12.32 0.53
N LEU A 169 -18.15 11.49 -0.48
CA LEU A 169 -17.73 10.08 -0.56
C LEU A 169 -16.21 9.92 -0.59
N THR A 170 -15.52 10.81 -1.31
CA THR A 170 -14.05 10.83 -1.35
C THR A 170 -13.47 11.17 0.02
N ALA A 171 -14.05 12.15 0.74
CA ALA A 171 -13.61 12.56 2.07
C ALA A 171 -13.79 11.46 3.13
N ILE A 172 -14.81 10.60 2.99
CA ILE A 172 -15.02 9.44 3.88
C ILE A 172 -14.29 8.17 3.45
N GLY A 173 -13.52 8.21 2.36
CA GLY A 173 -12.74 7.06 1.86
C GLY A 173 -13.54 6.04 1.03
N GLN A 174 -14.78 6.35 0.65
CA GLN A 174 -15.62 5.48 -0.19
C GLN A 174 -15.40 5.75 -1.68
N HIS A 175 -14.18 5.48 -2.16
CA HIS A 175 -13.73 5.90 -3.49
C HIS A 175 -14.47 5.23 -4.65
N ASP A 176 -14.93 3.98 -4.50
CA ASP A 176 -15.72 3.27 -5.53
C ASP A 176 -17.08 3.95 -5.74
N MET A 177 -17.74 4.30 -4.63
CA MET A 177 -19.00 5.04 -4.66
C MET A 177 -18.79 6.45 -5.18
N ALA A 178 -17.70 7.11 -4.81
CA ALA A 178 -17.35 8.43 -5.33
C ALA A 178 -17.20 8.42 -6.86
N GLU A 179 -16.47 7.44 -7.41
CA GLU A 179 -16.33 7.25 -8.86
C GLU A 179 -17.69 7.08 -9.54
N ALA A 180 -18.58 6.26 -8.98
CA ALA A 180 -19.92 6.07 -9.54
C ALA A 180 -20.71 7.39 -9.61
N ARG A 181 -20.60 8.25 -8.59
CA ARG A 181 -21.24 9.57 -8.57
C ARG A 181 -20.64 10.52 -9.61
N PHE A 182 -19.31 10.58 -9.72
CA PHE A 182 -18.67 11.43 -10.72
C PHE A 182 -18.98 10.99 -12.15
N ARG A 183 -19.00 9.67 -12.43
CA ARG A 183 -19.43 9.15 -13.73
C ARG A 183 -20.88 9.50 -14.05
N ALA A 184 -21.80 9.36 -13.10
CA ALA A 184 -23.19 9.74 -13.29
C ALA A 184 -23.36 11.25 -13.59
N ALA A 185 -22.54 12.11 -12.98
CA ALA A 185 -22.50 13.54 -13.30
C ALA A 185 -22.02 13.78 -14.74
N LEU A 186 -20.96 13.07 -15.17
CA LEU A 186 -20.36 13.19 -16.51
C LEU A 186 -21.24 12.60 -17.63
N ASP A 187 -22.02 11.57 -17.33
CA ASP A 187 -23.02 11.01 -18.26
C ASP A 187 -24.11 12.04 -18.59
N SER A 188 -24.43 12.90 -17.62
CA SER A 188 -25.42 13.97 -17.75
C SER A 188 -24.82 15.24 -18.37
N ASN A 189 -23.60 15.62 -17.97
CA ASN A 189 -22.85 16.75 -18.52
C ASN A 189 -21.36 16.41 -18.62
N ARG A 190 -20.88 16.16 -19.84
CA ARG A 190 -19.50 15.76 -20.10
C ARG A 190 -18.47 16.86 -19.84
N ASP A 191 -18.86 18.12 -19.82
CA ASP A 191 -17.91 19.24 -19.70
C ASP A 191 -17.74 19.74 -18.26
N LEU A 192 -18.27 19.00 -17.28
CA LEU A 192 -18.21 19.36 -15.86
C LEU A 192 -16.80 19.10 -15.30
N ILE A 193 -15.99 20.16 -15.23
CA ILE A 193 -14.57 20.10 -14.84
C ILE A 193 -14.41 19.53 -13.43
N GLU A 194 -15.24 19.96 -12.47
CA GLU A 194 -15.21 19.48 -11.09
C GLU A 194 -15.47 17.97 -10.99
N ALA A 195 -16.36 17.44 -11.84
CA ALA A 195 -16.64 16.01 -11.90
C ALA A 195 -15.44 15.22 -12.45
N ARG A 196 -14.75 15.73 -13.48
CA ARG A 196 -13.53 15.09 -14.02
C ARG A 196 -12.38 15.11 -13.03
N VAL A 197 -12.15 16.25 -12.36
CA VAL A 197 -11.13 16.34 -11.29
C VAL A 197 -11.48 15.39 -10.16
N GLY A 198 -12.74 15.37 -9.71
CA GLY A 198 -13.22 14.43 -8.69
C GLY A 198 -13.02 12.97 -9.08
N LEU A 199 -13.36 12.60 -10.32
CA LEU A 199 -13.12 11.26 -10.86
C LEU A 199 -11.64 10.90 -10.85
N GLY A 200 -10.78 11.81 -11.31
CA GLY A 200 -9.33 11.63 -11.28
C GLY A 200 -8.78 11.40 -9.85
N ILE A 201 -9.28 12.16 -8.87
CA ILE A 201 -8.91 11.99 -7.45
C ILE A 201 -9.38 10.63 -6.93
N ALA A 202 -10.63 10.23 -7.22
CA ALA A 202 -11.17 8.95 -6.80
C ALA A 202 -10.33 7.79 -7.39
N LEU A 203 -9.97 7.87 -8.67
CA LEU A 203 -9.11 6.89 -9.34
C LEU A 203 -7.70 6.84 -8.74
N VAL A 204 -7.09 7.99 -8.41
CA VAL A 204 -5.78 8.04 -7.72
C VAL A 204 -5.86 7.37 -6.35
N ASN A 205 -6.92 7.62 -5.57
CA ASN A 205 -7.08 7.01 -4.24
C ASN A 205 -7.41 5.52 -4.30
N GLN A 206 -7.98 5.04 -5.41
CA GLN A 206 -8.11 3.61 -5.72
C GLN A 206 -6.80 2.99 -6.29
N GLU A 207 -5.71 3.77 -6.37
CA GLU A 207 -4.44 3.37 -6.99
C GLU A 207 -4.52 3.02 -8.49
N ARG A 208 -5.60 3.44 -9.17
CA ARG A 208 -5.81 3.28 -10.63
C ARG A 208 -5.19 4.44 -11.40
N PHE A 209 -3.89 4.64 -11.19
CA PHE A 209 -3.15 5.81 -11.67
C PHE A 209 -3.20 5.99 -13.19
N ALA A 210 -3.07 4.91 -13.96
CA ALA A 210 -3.13 4.97 -15.42
C ALA A 210 -4.50 5.44 -15.94
N ALA A 211 -5.59 5.07 -15.27
CA ALA A 211 -6.93 5.52 -15.62
C ALA A 211 -7.20 6.97 -15.19
N ALA A 212 -6.54 7.45 -14.14
CA ALA A 212 -6.69 8.83 -13.65
C ALA A 212 -6.06 9.87 -14.58
N VAL A 213 -4.94 9.54 -15.23
CA VAL A 213 -4.19 10.45 -16.11
C VAL A 213 -5.08 11.12 -17.18
N PRO A 214 -5.82 10.39 -18.05
CA PRO A 214 -6.61 11.04 -19.10
C PRO A 214 -7.73 11.93 -18.56
N GLU A 215 -8.35 11.59 -17.43
CA GLU A 215 -9.40 12.42 -16.82
C GLU A 215 -8.84 13.76 -16.29
N LEU A 216 -7.66 13.71 -15.68
CA LEU A 216 -6.98 14.89 -15.14
C LEU A 216 -6.35 15.76 -16.25
N GLU A 217 -5.82 15.14 -17.31
CA GLU A 217 -5.34 15.85 -18.51
C GLU A 217 -6.50 16.61 -19.18
N HIS A 218 -7.65 15.98 -19.39
CA HIS A 218 -8.83 16.64 -19.95
C HIS A 218 -9.29 17.81 -19.08
N ALA A 219 -9.37 17.63 -17.75
CA ALA A 219 -9.73 18.73 -16.85
C ALA A 219 -8.77 19.94 -16.98
N LEU A 220 -7.48 19.70 -17.26
CA LEU A 220 -6.48 20.74 -17.46
C LEU A 220 -6.50 21.38 -18.85
N GLU A 221 -7.07 20.73 -19.86
CA GLU A 221 -7.34 21.38 -21.16
C GLU A 221 -8.37 22.51 -21.00
N ALA A 222 -9.42 22.27 -20.19
CA ALA A 222 -10.46 23.25 -19.92
C ALA A 222 -10.07 24.28 -18.84
N ALA A 223 -9.32 23.86 -17.81
CA ALA A 223 -8.85 24.73 -16.72
C ALA A 223 -7.34 24.55 -16.46
N PRO A 224 -6.45 25.12 -17.31
CA PRO A 224 -4.99 24.92 -17.20
C PRO A 224 -4.36 25.40 -15.88
N GLY A 225 -5.05 26.30 -15.16
CA GLY A 225 -4.60 26.86 -13.89
C GLY A 225 -5.01 26.07 -12.65
N ASN A 226 -5.77 24.96 -12.79
CA ASN A 226 -6.30 24.23 -11.63
C ASN A 226 -5.17 23.51 -10.85
N PRO A 227 -4.82 23.96 -9.62
CA PRO A 227 -3.69 23.41 -8.87
C PRO A 227 -3.97 21.99 -8.37
N THR A 228 -5.21 21.70 -8.00
CA THR A 228 -5.65 20.36 -7.55
C THR A 228 -5.48 19.35 -8.67
N ALA A 229 -6.00 19.64 -9.86
CA ALA A 229 -5.86 18.77 -11.02
C ALA A 229 -4.38 18.51 -11.39
N ARG A 230 -3.53 19.55 -11.35
CA ARG A 230 -2.07 19.41 -11.57
C ARG A 230 -1.39 18.55 -10.53
N TYR A 231 -1.69 18.75 -9.24
CA TYR A 231 -1.11 17.95 -8.17
C TYR A 231 -1.49 16.47 -8.30
N TYR A 232 -2.77 16.17 -8.49
CA TYR A 232 -3.22 14.77 -8.64
C TYR A 232 -2.74 14.15 -9.95
N LEU A 233 -2.57 14.93 -11.03
CA LEU A 233 -1.95 14.44 -12.26
C LEU A 233 -0.48 14.11 -12.01
N ALA A 234 0.25 14.94 -11.26
CA ALA A 234 1.61 14.64 -10.84
C ALA A 234 1.66 13.33 -10.04
N VAL A 235 0.73 13.14 -9.10
CA VAL A 235 0.65 11.90 -8.32
C VAL A 235 0.42 10.69 -9.22
N ALA A 236 -0.56 10.76 -10.13
CA ALA A 236 -0.85 9.68 -11.07
C ALA A 236 0.35 9.37 -11.98
N LEU A 237 0.99 10.38 -12.57
CA LEU A 237 2.16 10.25 -13.43
C LEU A 237 3.36 9.64 -12.68
N GLY A 238 3.66 10.14 -11.48
CA GLY A 238 4.76 9.64 -10.66
C GLY A 238 4.56 8.17 -10.25
N SER A 239 3.33 7.78 -9.92
CA SER A 239 2.99 6.39 -9.57
C SER A 239 3.09 5.41 -10.75
N ILE A 240 3.02 5.90 -11.99
CA ILE A 240 3.32 5.11 -13.21
C ILE A 240 4.74 5.37 -13.75
N GLU A 241 5.64 5.82 -12.87
CA GLU A 241 7.07 6.05 -13.13
C GLU A 241 7.38 7.13 -14.20
N ARG A 242 6.40 7.98 -14.58
CA ARG A 242 6.59 9.15 -15.46
C ARG A 242 7.07 10.36 -14.64
N TYR A 243 8.17 10.17 -13.90
CA TYR A 243 8.66 11.14 -12.89
C TYR A 243 9.03 12.51 -13.46
N ARG A 244 9.47 12.58 -14.72
CA ARG A 244 9.81 13.86 -15.35
C ARG A 244 8.58 14.72 -15.56
N GLU A 245 7.54 14.14 -16.14
CA GLU A 245 6.26 14.82 -16.39
C GLU A 245 5.54 15.14 -15.07
N SER A 246 5.61 14.21 -14.10
CA SER A 246 5.15 14.47 -12.73
C SER A 246 5.83 15.70 -12.12
N LEU A 247 7.16 15.79 -12.24
CA LEU A 247 7.93 16.92 -11.72
C LEU A 247 7.52 18.23 -12.42
N ASP A 248 7.23 18.21 -13.72
CA ASP A 248 6.78 19.39 -14.45
C ASP A 248 5.42 19.90 -13.94
N GLN A 249 4.48 18.97 -13.68
CA GLN A 249 3.16 19.33 -13.14
C GLN A 249 3.23 19.92 -11.73
N VAL A 250 3.97 19.28 -10.82
CA VAL A 250 4.12 19.79 -9.46
C VAL A 250 4.95 21.07 -9.41
N SER A 251 5.93 21.24 -10.30
CA SER A 251 6.67 22.50 -10.44
C SER A 251 5.77 23.65 -10.89
N ALA A 252 4.71 23.39 -11.66
CA ALA A 252 3.73 24.41 -12.00
C ALA A 252 2.88 24.84 -10.79
N VAL A 253 2.51 23.89 -9.92
CA VAL A 253 1.87 24.20 -8.63
C VAL A 253 2.79 25.08 -7.78
N LEU A 254 4.07 24.71 -7.65
CA LEU A 254 5.07 25.47 -6.89
C LEU A 254 5.39 26.85 -7.46
N ARG A 255 5.22 27.08 -8.76
CA ARG A 255 5.34 28.44 -9.35
C ARG A 255 4.19 29.36 -8.92
N ALA A 256 2.98 28.82 -8.76
CA ALA A 256 1.82 29.58 -8.31
C ALA A 256 1.83 29.75 -6.78
N ASN A 257 2.23 28.71 -6.05
CA ASN A 257 2.38 28.72 -4.60
C ASN A 257 3.68 28.01 -4.18
N PRO A 258 4.80 28.76 -3.98
CA PRO A 258 6.09 28.18 -3.62
C PRO A 258 6.11 27.41 -2.30
N ASP A 259 5.17 27.69 -1.40
CA ASP A 259 5.08 27.10 -0.07
C ASP A 259 3.97 26.03 0.03
N ASP A 260 3.50 25.50 -1.10
CA ASP A 260 2.58 24.36 -1.12
C ASP A 260 3.29 23.09 -0.61
N VAL A 261 3.05 22.72 0.64
CA VAL A 261 3.73 21.60 1.32
C VAL A 261 3.49 20.24 0.61
N PRO A 262 2.26 19.85 0.22
CA PRO A 262 2.05 18.64 -0.57
C PRO A 262 2.87 18.62 -1.86
N ALA A 263 2.90 19.72 -2.62
CA ALA A 263 3.67 19.83 -3.84
C ALA A 263 5.19 19.78 -3.59
N LEU A 264 5.70 20.41 -2.52
CA LEU A 264 7.11 20.31 -2.13
C LEU A 264 7.51 18.87 -1.84
N VAL A 265 6.71 18.15 -1.05
CA VAL A 265 6.98 16.73 -0.74
C VAL A 265 6.95 15.88 -2.01
N TRP A 266 5.97 16.08 -2.90
CA TRP A 266 5.90 15.30 -4.14
C TRP A 266 7.02 15.64 -5.14
N ALA A 267 7.40 16.91 -5.25
CA ALA A 267 8.57 17.35 -6.03
C ALA A 267 9.85 16.70 -5.50
N GLY A 268 10.02 16.69 -4.17
CA GLY A 268 11.12 16.01 -3.52
C GLY A 268 11.20 14.53 -3.89
N HIS A 269 10.06 13.82 -3.80
CA HIS A 269 9.95 12.42 -4.20
C HIS A 269 10.35 12.21 -5.67
N CYS A 270 9.82 13.01 -6.60
CA CYS A 270 10.17 12.92 -8.02
C CYS A 270 11.66 13.16 -8.27
N CYS A 271 12.27 14.14 -7.57
CA CYS A 271 13.70 14.41 -7.67
C CYS A 271 14.54 13.20 -7.24
N LEU A 272 14.15 12.48 -6.18
CA LEU A 272 14.86 11.25 -5.76
C LEU A 272 14.82 10.18 -6.84
N GLN A 273 13.64 9.92 -7.42
CA GLN A 273 13.47 8.90 -8.46
C GLN A 273 14.24 9.27 -9.75
N LEU A 274 14.41 10.56 -10.00
CA LEU A 274 15.25 11.11 -11.09
C LEU A 274 16.74 11.20 -10.73
N LYS A 275 17.17 10.65 -9.58
CA LYS A 275 18.57 10.68 -9.08
C LYS A 275 19.12 12.10 -8.85
N ARG A 276 18.25 13.05 -8.53
CA ARG A 276 18.56 14.45 -8.18
C ARG A 276 18.41 14.67 -6.68
N ALA A 277 19.21 13.95 -5.89
CA ALA A 277 19.08 13.89 -4.44
C ALA A 277 19.18 15.27 -3.76
N ASP A 278 20.09 16.13 -4.21
CA ASP A 278 20.29 17.47 -3.64
C ASP A 278 19.09 18.41 -3.86
N GLU A 279 18.40 18.26 -4.99
CA GLU A 279 17.14 18.99 -5.24
C GLU A 279 16.01 18.43 -4.39
N GLY A 280 15.92 17.10 -4.27
CA GLY A 280 14.98 16.45 -3.38
C GLY A 280 15.13 16.94 -1.93
N LYS A 281 16.37 16.98 -1.44
CA LYS A 281 16.71 17.46 -0.10
C LYS A 281 16.28 18.91 0.14
N ARG A 282 16.44 19.79 -0.86
CA ARG A 282 15.98 21.19 -0.76
C ARG A 282 14.46 21.29 -0.63
N HIS A 283 13.70 20.56 -1.45
CA HIS A 283 12.24 20.56 -1.35
C HIS A 283 11.74 20.00 -0.01
N PHE A 284 12.31 18.89 0.44
CA PHE A 284 11.97 18.30 1.74
C PHE A 284 12.35 19.22 2.91
N GLY A 285 13.52 19.86 2.85
CA GLY A 285 13.95 20.84 3.84
C GLY A 285 12.93 21.98 3.97
N ARG A 286 12.52 22.58 2.84
CA ARG A 286 11.51 23.64 2.84
C ARG A 286 10.16 23.18 3.39
N ALA A 287 9.70 21.97 3.04
CA ALA A 287 8.47 21.41 3.58
C ALA A 287 8.52 21.23 5.11
N LEU A 288 9.66 20.78 5.65
CA LEU A 288 9.86 20.63 7.10
C LEU A 288 10.04 21.97 7.83
N GLU A 289 10.57 23.01 7.18
CA GLU A 289 10.64 24.36 7.73
C GLU A 289 9.25 25.00 7.88
N LEU A 290 8.38 24.81 6.88
CA LEU A 290 7.02 25.32 6.90
C LEU A 290 6.17 24.61 7.97
N ASN A 291 6.34 23.30 8.10
CA ASN A 291 5.54 22.44 8.98
C ASN A 291 6.44 21.56 9.89
N PRO A 292 7.15 22.13 10.88
CA PRO A 292 8.13 21.39 11.68
C PRO A 292 7.53 20.28 12.57
N GLU A 293 6.28 20.45 13.01
CA GLU A 293 5.57 19.50 13.88
C GLU A 293 4.55 18.62 13.13
N ASP A 294 4.54 18.66 11.80
CA ASP A 294 3.62 17.85 10.99
C ASP A 294 4.16 16.43 10.81
N ARG A 295 3.65 15.53 11.65
CA ARG A 295 3.97 14.10 11.63
C ARG A 295 3.71 13.46 10.25
N PRO A 296 2.53 13.58 9.62
CA PRO A 296 2.28 13.04 8.28
C PRO A 296 3.30 13.47 7.21
N VAL A 297 3.64 14.77 7.16
CA VAL A 297 4.65 15.28 6.21
C VAL A 297 5.99 14.63 6.46
N ARG A 298 6.42 14.55 7.72
CA ARG A 298 7.70 13.94 8.11
C ARG A 298 7.80 12.48 7.70
N LEU A 299 6.77 11.68 7.99
CA LEU A 299 6.74 10.26 7.62
C LEU A 299 6.70 10.04 6.11
N ARG A 300 6.01 10.92 5.36
CA ARG A 300 5.98 10.84 3.89
C ARG A 300 7.34 11.17 3.26
N ILE A 301 8.08 12.12 3.85
CA ILE A 301 9.46 12.43 3.46
C ILE A 301 10.38 11.26 3.78
N ALA A 302 10.30 10.70 4.99
CA ALA A 302 11.07 9.52 5.39
C ALA A 302 10.84 8.35 4.42
N ARG A 303 9.57 8.02 4.11
CA ARG A 303 9.24 6.98 3.13
C ARG A 303 9.80 7.25 1.74
N SER A 304 9.86 8.52 1.32
CA SER A 304 10.47 8.90 0.04
C SER A 304 11.98 8.63 0.03
N TRP A 305 12.67 8.95 1.13
CA TRP A 305 14.09 8.63 1.29
C TRP A 305 14.36 7.12 1.38
N GLU A 306 13.49 6.34 2.03
CA GLU A 306 13.56 4.88 2.04
C GLU A 306 13.49 4.31 0.62
N GLN A 307 12.53 4.77 -0.19
CA GLN A 307 12.40 4.38 -1.60
C GLN A 307 13.59 4.83 -2.44
N GLY A 308 14.20 5.96 -2.10
CA GLY A 308 15.46 6.44 -2.68
C GLY A 308 16.71 5.69 -2.21
N GLN A 309 16.56 4.71 -1.30
CA GLN A 309 17.66 3.95 -0.68
C GLN A 309 18.68 4.84 0.06
N ALA A 310 18.19 5.87 0.75
CA ALA A 310 18.98 6.83 1.52
C ALA A 310 18.65 6.75 3.03
N PRO A 311 19.05 5.67 3.73
CA PRO A 311 18.69 5.45 5.13
C PRO A 311 19.21 6.52 6.10
N GLU A 312 20.31 7.19 5.79
CA GLU A 312 20.84 8.26 6.66
C GLU A 312 19.96 9.50 6.68
N GLU A 313 19.35 9.85 5.54
CA GLU A 313 18.42 10.98 5.47
C GLU A 313 17.13 10.66 6.25
N VAL A 314 16.69 9.39 6.25
CA VAL A 314 15.60 8.92 7.13
C VAL A 314 15.98 9.10 8.59
N ALA A 315 17.16 8.64 8.98
CA ALA A 315 17.64 8.74 10.36
C ALA A 315 17.80 10.21 10.82
N ALA A 316 18.32 11.07 9.95
CA ALA A 316 18.50 12.50 10.23
C ALA A 316 17.18 13.23 10.51
N ILE A 317 16.08 12.78 9.90
CA ILE A 317 14.76 13.39 10.05
C ILE A 317 13.97 12.77 11.23
N LEU A 318 14.11 11.46 11.46
CA LEU A 318 13.30 10.73 12.44
C LEU A 318 13.94 10.62 13.83
N ALA A 319 15.27 10.56 13.94
CA ALA A 319 15.91 10.45 15.25
C ALA A 319 15.65 11.68 16.16
N PRO A 320 15.78 12.94 15.67
CA PRO A 320 15.43 14.11 16.47
C PRO A 320 13.93 14.21 16.78
N TRP A 321 13.08 13.68 15.90
CA TRP A 321 11.63 13.61 16.10
C TRP A 321 11.29 12.67 17.26
N LEU A 322 11.82 11.45 17.25
CA LEU A 322 11.59 10.44 18.29
C LEU A 322 12.17 10.83 19.66
N ALA A 323 13.19 11.69 19.69
CA ALA A 323 13.69 12.26 20.95
C ALA A 323 12.63 13.13 21.65
N ARG A 324 11.70 13.74 20.90
CA ARG A 324 10.60 14.58 21.42
C ARG A 324 9.26 13.84 21.46
N HIS A 325 9.08 12.85 20.59
CA HIS A 325 7.86 12.07 20.40
C HIS A 325 8.15 10.56 20.54
N PRO A 326 8.52 10.07 21.74
CA PRO A 326 8.99 8.70 21.94
C PRO A 326 7.93 7.62 21.68
N ASP A 327 6.65 8.00 21.66
CA ASP A 327 5.51 7.09 21.47
C ASP A 327 5.06 6.96 20.00
N ASP A 328 5.78 7.57 19.04
CA ASP A 328 5.48 7.44 17.61
C ASP A 328 6.01 6.13 17.02
N ASP A 329 5.20 5.08 17.10
CA ASP A 329 5.54 3.73 16.64
C ASP A 329 5.96 3.66 15.17
N GLU A 330 5.26 4.37 14.29
CA GLU A 330 5.55 4.34 12.85
C GLU A 330 6.91 5.00 12.54
N ALA A 331 7.23 6.10 13.23
CA ALA A 331 8.54 6.73 13.12
C ALA A 331 9.64 5.84 13.70
N LEU A 332 9.38 5.14 14.82
CA LEU A 332 10.31 4.18 15.42
C LEU A 332 10.61 3.04 14.47
N ILE A 333 9.59 2.46 13.83
CA ILE A 333 9.72 1.38 12.86
C ILE A 333 10.55 1.84 11.65
N ALA A 334 10.22 2.99 11.06
CA ALA A 334 10.94 3.53 9.91
C ALA A 334 12.41 3.84 10.25
N LEU A 335 12.68 4.44 11.42
CA LEU A 335 14.06 4.67 11.89
C LEU A 335 14.82 3.34 12.07
N ALA A 336 14.21 2.35 12.72
CA ALA A 336 14.83 1.05 12.95
C ALA A 336 15.16 0.34 11.63
N ASN A 337 14.25 0.38 10.66
CA ASN A 337 14.45 -0.16 9.32
C ASN A 337 15.60 0.55 8.59
N ALA A 338 15.62 1.89 8.61
CA ALA A 338 16.71 2.66 8.00
C ALA A 338 18.07 2.33 8.61
N ARG A 339 18.16 2.27 9.94
CA ARG A 339 19.40 1.93 10.65
C ARG A 339 19.92 0.54 10.29
N ILE A 340 19.05 -0.46 10.30
CA ILE A 340 19.39 -1.82 9.88
C ILE A 340 19.88 -1.87 8.43
N GLN A 341 19.21 -1.17 7.50
CA GLN A 341 19.62 -1.09 6.10
C GLN A 341 21.00 -0.44 5.92
N ALA A 342 21.34 0.53 6.77
CA ALA A 342 22.64 1.20 6.79
C ALA A 342 23.72 0.45 7.57
N CYS A 343 23.42 -0.71 8.19
CA CYS A 343 24.26 -1.32 9.23
C CYS A 343 24.68 -0.31 10.32
N ASP A 344 23.82 0.67 10.61
CA ASP A 344 23.97 1.56 11.75
C ASP A 344 23.43 0.84 12.98
N TRP A 345 24.34 0.32 13.78
CA TRP A 345 24.01 -0.39 15.02
C TRP A 345 24.01 0.54 16.25
N THR A 346 23.93 1.85 16.04
CA THR A 346 23.72 2.82 17.12
C THR A 346 22.43 2.48 17.87
N ASP A 347 22.54 2.28 19.19
CA ASP A 347 21.43 1.90 20.08
C ASP A 347 20.68 0.63 19.66
N TYR A 348 21.36 -0.34 19.00
CA TYR A 348 20.73 -1.54 18.45
C TYR A 348 19.85 -2.29 19.45
N GLU A 349 20.37 -2.63 20.63
CA GLU A 349 19.62 -3.36 21.67
C GLU A 349 18.47 -2.54 22.28
N ALA A 350 18.67 -1.22 22.46
CA ALA A 350 17.61 -0.35 22.97
C ALA A 350 16.47 -0.21 21.94
N THR A 351 16.81 -0.08 20.66
CA THR A 351 15.84 -0.01 19.56
C THR A 351 15.08 -1.33 19.43
N LYS A 352 15.78 -2.47 19.46
CA LYS A 352 15.19 -3.80 19.52
C LYS A 352 14.19 -3.93 20.67
N GLY A 353 14.58 -3.52 21.88
CA GLY A 353 13.70 -3.55 23.05
C GLY A 353 12.41 -2.73 22.86
N LYS A 354 12.51 -1.54 22.27
CA LYS A 354 11.34 -0.69 21.96
C LYS A 354 10.44 -1.31 20.90
N ILE A 355 11.00 -1.89 19.83
CA ILE A 355 10.25 -2.59 18.79
C ILE A 355 9.49 -3.78 19.40
N VAL A 356 10.14 -4.62 20.21
CA VAL A 356 9.48 -5.75 20.87
C VAL A 356 8.36 -5.28 21.79
N ALA A 357 8.59 -4.24 22.59
CA ALA A 357 7.58 -3.69 23.50
C ALA A 357 6.39 -3.01 22.77
N ALA A 358 6.53 -2.66 21.50
CA ALA A 358 5.50 -2.03 20.70
C ALA A 358 4.55 -3.04 20.03
N VAL A 359 4.87 -4.34 19.99
CA VAL A 359 4.14 -5.34 19.17
C VAL A 359 2.65 -5.37 19.45
N ASP A 360 2.25 -5.52 20.72
CA ASP A 360 0.83 -5.61 21.09
C ASP A 360 0.09 -4.29 20.85
N ARG A 361 0.77 -3.16 21.07
CA ARG A 361 0.21 -1.82 20.82
C ARG A 361 -0.03 -1.61 19.33
N VAL A 362 0.96 -1.93 18.49
CA VAL A 362 0.87 -1.82 17.03
C VAL A 362 -0.21 -2.76 16.48
N ALA A 363 -0.28 -4.00 16.96
CA ALA A 363 -1.34 -4.94 16.60
C ALA A 363 -2.75 -4.36 16.91
N GLY A 364 -2.95 -3.81 18.11
CA GLY A 364 -4.21 -3.18 18.47
C GLY A 364 -4.52 -1.89 17.70
N LEU A 365 -3.51 -1.08 17.38
CA LEU A 365 -3.68 0.10 16.51
C LEU A 365 -4.10 -0.31 15.10
N LEU A 366 -3.57 -1.42 14.60
CA LEU A 366 -3.86 -1.92 13.26
C LEU A 366 -5.31 -2.40 13.15
N GLU A 367 -5.80 -3.13 14.14
CA GLU A 367 -7.22 -3.55 14.22
C GLU A 367 -8.19 -2.35 14.22
N ARG A 368 -7.75 -1.20 14.75
CA ARG A 368 -8.52 0.06 14.75
C ARG A 368 -8.24 0.96 13.55
N SER A 369 -7.48 0.48 12.55
CA SER A 369 -7.04 1.26 11.38
C SER A 369 -6.35 2.58 11.75
N ARG A 370 -5.59 2.60 12.86
CA ARG A 370 -4.85 3.76 13.37
C ARG A 370 -3.35 3.75 13.03
N ILE A 371 -2.88 2.71 12.35
CA ILE A 371 -1.53 2.59 11.80
C ILE A 371 -1.61 1.91 10.43
N GLY A 372 -0.73 2.30 9.51
CA GLY A 372 -0.71 1.74 8.16
C GLY A 372 -0.20 0.30 8.12
N LEU A 373 -0.77 -0.50 7.22
CA LEU A 373 -0.37 -1.90 6.98
C LEU A 373 1.13 -2.03 6.66
N ALA A 374 1.67 -1.10 5.86
CA ALA A 374 3.09 -1.10 5.49
C ALA A 374 4.03 -1.03 6.71
N ALA A 375 3.74 -0.15 7.67
CA ALA A 375 4.55 -0.03 8.88
C ALA A 375 4.51 -1.30 9.74
N ALA A 376 3.33 -1.91 9.86
CA ALA A 376 3.20 -3.21 10.55
C ALA A 376 3.94 -4.34 9.82
N MET A 377 3.94 -4.36 8.47
CA MET A 377 4.75 -5.32 7.69
C MET A 377 6.25 -5.11 7.89
N ASP A 378 6.71 -3.85 7.88
CA ASP A 378 8.11 -3.51 8.17
C ASP A 378 8.51 -3.95 9.58
N MET A 379 7.64 -3.74 10.56
CA MET A 379 7.86 -4.21 11.93
C MET A 379 7.96 -5.74 12.00
N ALA A 380 7.12 -6.50 11.28
CA ALA A 380 7.22 -7.95 11.23
C ALA A 380 8.58 -8.42 10.66
N LYS A 381 9.08 -7.73 9.63
CA LYS A 381 10.44 -7.96 9.08
C LYS A 381 11.54 -7.57 10.08
N LEU A 382 11.36 -6.50 10.86
CA LEU A 382 12.32 -6.08 11.88
C LEU A 382 12.46 -7.13 13.00
N LEU A 383 11.35 -7.71 13.47
CA LEU A 383 11.38 -8.76 14.50
C LEU A 383 12.28 -9.95 14.07
N ALA A 384 12.14 -10.38 12.82
CA ALA A 384 13.00 -11.39 12.20
C ALA A 384 14.47 -10.99 12.20
N THR A 385 14.74 -9.76 11.79
CA THR A 385 16.10 -9.22 11.65
C THR A 385 16.80 -9.08 13.00
N TYR A 386 16.08 -8.65 14.02
CA TYR A 386 16.55 -8.55 15.40
C TYR A 386 16.69 -9.91 16.11
N GLY A 387 16.32 -11.02 15.45
CA GLY A 387 16.36 -12.36 16.03
C GLY A 387 15.35 -12.53 17.17
N VAL A 388 14.23 -11.82 17.12
CA VAL A 388 13.13 -11.99 18.08
C VAL A 388 12.44 -13.33 17.81
N ASP A 389 12.01 -14.01 18.87
CA ASP A 389 11.31 -15.28 18.75
C ASP A 389 10.06 -15.19 17.86
N TYR A 390 9.65 -16.34 17.32
CA TYR A 390 8.57 -16.39 16.33
C TYR A 390 7.21 -15.87 16.83
N GLY A 391 6.93 -15.96 18.14
CA GLY A 391 5.64 -15.60 18.74
C GLY A 391 5.20 -14.15 18.48
N PRO A 392 6.00 -13.12 18.85
CA PRO A 392 5.69 -11.72 18.54
C PRO A 392 5.43 -11.44 17.06
N ALA A 393 6.21 -12.07 16.15
CA ALA A 393 5.98 -11.94 14.72
C ALA A 393 4.62 -12.53 14.31
N MET A 394 4.20 -13.64 14.94
CA MET A 394 2.88 -14.25 14.71
C MET A 394 1.72 -13.42 15.26
N THR A 395 1.89 -12.73 16.39
CA THR A 395 0.89 -11.76 16.88
C THR A 395 0.62 -10.70 15.82
N LEU A 396 1.69 -10.12 15.28
CA LEU A 396 1.58 -9.07 14.26
C LEU A 396 1.05 -9.61 12.92
N ALA A 397 1.49 -10.80 12.49
CA ALA A 397 0.98 -11.45 11.29
C ALA A 397 -0.53 -11.69 11.34
N ARG A 398 -1.07 -12.13 12.49
CA ARG A 398 -2.51 -12.32 12.69
C ARG A 398 -3.28 -11.00 12.66
N ALA A 399 -2.74 -9.95 13.29
CA ALA A 399 -3.35 -8.62 13.24
C ALA A 399 -3.38 -8.06 11.81
N LEU A 400 -2.27 -8.21 11.07
CA LEU A 400 -2.16 -7.85 9.64
C LEU A 400 -3.18 -8.59 8.81
N ALA A 401 -3.26 -9.91 8.98
CA ALA A 401 -4.27 -10.72 8.33
C ALA A 401 -5.67 -10.18 8.62
N ASN A 402 -6.04 -10.00 9.90
CA ASN A 402 -7.37 -9.53 10.28
C ASN A 402 -7.72 -8.17 9.66
N ALA A 403 -6.78 -7.23 9.66
CA ALA A 403 -6.97 -5.92 9.05
C ALA A 403 -7.14 -6.01 7.51
N ILE A 404 -6.44 -6.93 6.84
CA ILE A 404 -6.64 -7.21 5.41
C ILE A 404 -8.02 -7.84 5.16
N ALA A 405 -8.48 -8.75 6.01
CA ALA A 405 -9.73 -9.47 5.83
C ALA A 405 -10.99 -8.69 6.20
N ALA A 406 -10.94 -7.82 7.22
CA ALA A 406 -12.13 -7.18 7.77
C ALA A 406 -12.96 -6.42 6.70
N PRO A 407 -12.37 -5.60 5.80
CA PRO A 407 -13.12 -4.93 4.73
C PRO A 407 -13.70 -5.88 3.69
N ARG A 408 -13.27 -7.14 3.65
CA ARG A 408 -13.59 -8.16 2.63
C ARG A 408 -14.47 -9.28 3.18
N ALA A 409 -14.89 -9.19 4.44
CA ALA A 409 -15.56 -10.27 5.15
C ALA A 409 -16.90 -10.69 4.51
N ALA A 410 -17.71 -9.72 4.07
CA ALA A 410 -18.99 -9.99 3.41
C ALA A 410 -18.81 -10.73 2.08
N ASP A 411 -17.89 -10.25 1.24
CA ASP A 411 -17.58 -10.88 -0.05
C ASP A 411 -17.09 -12.31 0.14
N ARG A 412 -16.14 -12.51 1.06
CA ARG A 412 -15.60 -13.84 1.38
C ARG A 412 -16.70 -14.79 1.87
N ALA A 413 -17.58 -14.32 2.74
CA ALA A 413 -18.65 -15.13 3.31
C ALA A 413 -19.70 -15.56 2.26
N ALA A 414 -19.86 -14.81 1.18
CA ALA A 414 -20.78 -15.13 0.08
C ALA A 414 -20.25 -16.19 -0.89
N ILE A 415 -18.93 -16.40 -0.97
CA ILE A 415 -18.35 -17.33 -1.95
C ILE A 415 -18.53 -18.79 -1.52
N ARG A 416 -19.07 -19.60 -2.44
CA ARG A 416 -19.09 -21.06 -2.33
C ARG A 416 -18.57 -21.65 -3.63
N PHE A 417 -17.63 -22.58 -3.53
CA PHE A 417 -17.13 -23.31 -4.69
C PHE A 417 -17.85 -24.66 -4.79
N GLY A 418 -18.43 -24.95 -5.94
CA GLY A 418 -18.89 -26.29 -6.28
C GLY A 418 -17.71 -27.20 -6.60
N SER A 419 -17.89 -28.52 -6.49
CA SER A 419 -16.89 -29.47 -6.97
C SER A 419 -16.84 -29.43 -8.49
N ARG A 420 -15.62 -29.41 -9.04
CA ARG A 420 -15.41 -29.45 -10.48
C ARG A 420 -15.15 -30.90 -10.94
N PRO A 421 -15.74 -31.37 -12.05
CA PRO A 421 -15.53 -32.72 -12.56
C PRO A 421 -14.06 -33.01 -12.94
N SER A 422 -13.76 -34.29 -13.20
CA SER A 422 -12.42 -34.79 -13.56
C SER A 422 -11.84 -34.04 -14.77
N GLY A 423 -10.53 -33.76 -14.71
CA GLY A 423 -9.80 -32.96 -15.70
C GLY A 423 -8.46 -32.48 -15.14
N LYS A 424 -7.75 -31.65 -15.91
CA LYS A 424 -6.49 -31.03 -15.44
C LYS A 424 -6.73 -30.18 -14.20
N ILE A 425 -5.81 -30.23 -13.25
CA ILE A 425 -5.79 -29.33 -12.10
C ILE A 425 -5.35 -27.94 -12.58
N ARG A 426 -6.17 -26.92 -12.38
CA ARG A 426 -5.83 -25.53 -12.71
C ARG A 426 -5.14 -24.87 -11.54
N ILE A 427 -3.87 -24.52 -11.73
CA ILE A 427 -3.10 -23.75 -10.73
C ILE A 427 -2.83 -22.35 -11.27
N ALA A 428 -2.79 -21.35 -10.39
CA ALA A 428 -2.35 -20.01 -10.75
C ALA A 428 -1.38 -19.44 -9.70
N TYR A 429 -0.23 -18.97 -10.17
CA TYR A 429 0.70 -18.22 -9.34
C TYR A 429 0.32 -16.74 -9.30
N LEU A 430 0.29 -16.15 -8.11
CA LEU A 430 0.02 -14.73 -7.90
C LEU A 430 1.32 -14.02 -7.50
N VAL A 431 1.77 -13.10 -8.35
CA VAL A 431 3.01 -12.34 -8.17
C VAL A 431 2.79 -10.83 -8.28
N ALA A 432 3.61 -10.03 -7.62
CA ALA A 432 3.52 -8.58 -7.60
C ALA A 432 3.77 -7.94 -8.98
N ALA A 433 4.83 -8.37 -9.66
CA ALA A 433 5.26 -7.86 -10.95
C ALA A 433 5.99 -8.93 -11.78
N ALA A 434 6.06 -8.73 -13.09
CA ALA A 434 6.78 -9.60 -14.04
C ALA A 434 8.16 -9.00 -14.40
N VAL A 435 9.05 -8.91 -13.40
CA VAL A 435 10.40 -8.31 -13.53
C VAL A 435 11.48 -9.31 -13.12
N TRP A 436 12.73 -9.09 -13.55
CA TRP A 436 13.87 -9.91 -13.14
C TRP A 436 14.07 -9.86 -11.61
N HIS A 437 13.61 -10.91 -10.94
CA HIS A 437 13.70 -11.07 -9.50
C HIS A 437 13.62 -12.56 -9.13
N SER A 438 14.14 -12.95 -7.97
CA SER A 438 14.30 -14.35 -7.58
C SER A 438 12.99 -15.14 -7.54
N THR A 439 11.94 -14.56 -6.95
CA THR A 439 10.61 -15.19 -6.92
C THR A 439 10.11 -15.47 -8.33
N GLN A 440 10.26 -14.53 -9.26
CA GLN A 440 9.82 -14.65 -10.65
C GLN A 440 10.64 -15.70 -11.39
N LEU A 441 11.95 -15.78 -11.14
CA LEU A 441 12.80 -16.86 -11.68
C LEU A 441 12.35 -18.23 -11.18
N ALA A 442 12.07 -18.37 -9.88
CA ALA A 442 11.56 -19.61 -9.30
C ALA A 442 10.22 -20.00 -9.93
N VAL A 443 9.25 -19.09 -9.96
CA VAL A 443 7.92 -19.35 -10.54
C VAL A 443 8.04 -19.72 -12.02
N LYS A 444 8.83 -18.99 -12.82
CA LYS A 444 9.05 -19.31 -14.24
C LYS A 444 9.65 -20.71 -14.40
N ASN A 445 10.70 -21.02 -13.63
CA ASN A 445 11.39 -22.30 -13.70
C ASN A 445 10.45 -23.47 -13.38
N LEU A 446 9.58 -23.31 -12.36
CA LEU A 446 8.54 -24.29 -12.01
C LEU A 446 7.48 -24.40 -13.11
N ALA A 447 6.98 -23.26 -13.58
CA ALA A 447 5.95 -23.20 -14.62
C ALA A 447 6.40 -23.94 -15.89
N GLU A 448 7.64 -23.76 -16.34
CA GLU A 448 8.18 -24.46 -17.52
C GLU A 448 8.26 -26.00 -17.38
N ARG A 449 8.21 -26.53 -16.15
CA ARG A 449 8.42 -27.96 -15.87
C ARG A 449 7.16 -28.70 -15.40
N HIS A 450 6.09 -27.98 -15.11
CA HIS A 450 4.82 -28.59 -14.74
C HIS A 450 4.28 -29.49 -15.87
N ASP A 451 3.81 -30.68 -15.53
CA ASP A 451 3.23 -31.64 -16.45
C ASP A 451 1.89 -31.12 -17.00
N ARG A 452 1.95 -30.54 -18.20
CA ARG A 452 0.79 -29.99 -18.90
C ARG A 452 -0.25 -31.02 -19.29
N SER A 453 0.02 -32.32 -19.18
CA SER A 453 -1.02 -33.35 -19.35
C SER A 453 -1.96 -33.42 -18.15
N ARG A 454 -1.47 -33.06 -16.96
CA ARG A 454 -2.20 -33.11 -15.67
C ARG A 454 -2.56 -31.73 -15.12
N PHE A 455 -1.80 -30.70 -15.47
CA PHE A 455 -1.97 -29.34 -14.95
C PHE A 455 -2.21 -28.32 -16.07
N GLU A 456 -3.05 -27.33 -15.78
CA GLU A 456 -3.14 -26.07 -16.53
C GLU A 456 -2.55 -24.98 -15.63
N VAL A 457 -1.51 -24.29 -16.10
CA VAL A 457 -0.67 -23.41 -15.26
C VAL A 457 -0.85 -21.96 -15.68
N GLY A 458 -1.41 -21.17 -14.79
CA GLY A 458 -1.62 -19.74 -14.96
C GLY A 458 -0.71 -18.87 -14.10
N CYS A 459 -0.63 -17.58 -14.43
CA CYS A 459 -0.07 -16.56 -13.57
C CYS A 459 -0.87 -15.25 -13.66
N TYR A 460 -1.14 -14.67 -12.49
CA TYR A 460 -1.68 -13.33 -12.35
C TYR A 460 -0.63 -12.40 -11.77
N VAL A 461 -0.50 -11.24 -12.38
CA VAL A 461 0.46 -10.21 -11.99
C VAL A 461 -0.29 -9.00 -11.47
N LEU A 462 -0.02 -8.60 -10.23
CA LEU A 462 -0.73 -7.50 -9.57
C LEU A 462 -0.53 -6.18 -10.32
N ARG A 463 0.70 -5.87 -10.75
CA ARG A 463 1.04 -4.59 -11.40
C ARG A 463 2.08 -4.72 -12.49
N ARG A 464 1.95 -3.91 -13.53
CA ARG A 464 3.02 -3.65 -14.50
C ARG A 464 4.07 -2.76 -13.85
N LYS A 465 5.34 -3.13 -14.01
CA LYS A 465 6.50 -2.37 -13.57
C LYS A 465 7.58 -2.40 -14.63
N LYS A 466 8.39 -1.35 -14.67
CA LYS A 466 9.60 -1.37 -15.48
C LYS A 466 10.59 -2.36 -14.86
N ASP A 467 11.26 -3.15 -15.69
CA ASP A 467 12.33 -4.01 -15.22
C ASP A 467 13.61 -3.16 -15.04
N PRO A 468 14.09 -2.94 -13.80
CA PRO A 468 15.27 -2.11 -13.56
C PRO A 468 16.58 -2.82 -13.89
N HIS A 469 16.56 -4.14 -14.06
CA HIS A 469 17.76 -4.99 -14.15
C HIS A 469 17.77 -5.96 -15.34
N GLY A 470 16.63 -6.17 -15.99
CA GLY A 470 16.49 -7.07 -17.13
C GLY A 470 16.88 -6.47 -18.47
N ASP A 471 16.97 -7.33 -19.48
CA ASP A 471 17.22 -6.99 -20.89
C ASP A 471 16.01 -6.36 -21.60
N GLY A 472 15.01 -5.89 -20.83
CA GLY A 472 13.72 -5.41 -21.32
C GLY A 472 12.78 -6.50 -21.82
N ARG A 473 13.20 -7.77 -21.88
CA ARG A 473 12.42 -8.90 -22.43
C ARG A 473 12.09 -9.99 -21.41
N PHE A 474 12.48 -9.82 -20.14
CA PHE A 474 12.17 -10.80 -19.11
C PHE A 474 10.66 -10.98 -18.93
N ALA A 475 9.89 -9.89 -18.93
CA ALA A 475 8.42 -9.95 -18.79
C ALA A 475 7.77 -10.83 -19.88
N GLU A 476 8.25 -10.73 -21.13
CA GLU A 476 7.76 -11.55 -22.25
C GLU A 476 8.10 -13.04 -22.05
N ARG A 477 9.35 -13.35 -21.70
CA ARG A 477 9.78 -14.73 -21.40
C ARG A 477 9.07 -15.31 -20.18
N PHE A 478 8.78 -14.48 -19.19
CA PHE A 478 8.03 -14.86 -18.00
C PHE A 478 6.60 -15.20 -18.39
N ALA A 479 5.90 -14.34 -19.13
CA ALA A 479 4.55 -14.58 -19.60
C ALA A 479 4.44 -15.86 -20.47
N ALA A 480 5.42 -16.13 -21.33
CA ALA A 480 5.46 -17.29 -22.20
C ALA A 480 5.57 -18.64 -21.47
N ALA A 481 5.91 -18.66 -20.17
CA ALA A 481 6.00 -19.89 -19.39
C ALA A 481 4.64 -20.46 -18.96
N PHE A 482 3.55 -19.71 -19.15
CA PHE A 482 2.23 -20.04 -18.62
C PHE A 482 1.21 -20.31 -19.74
N ASP A 483 0.26 -21.20 -19.48
CA ASP A 483 -0.89 -21.43 -20.37
C ASP A 483 -1.87 -20.24 -20.33
N ARG A 484 -1.89 -19.53 -19.19
CA ARG A 484 -2.68 -18.31 -18.96
C ARG A 484 -1.83 -17.26 -18.25
N PHE A 485 -1.86 -16.03 -18.75
CA PHE A 485 -1.15 -14.91 -18.14
C PHE A 485 -2.00 -13.65 -18.18
N ALA A 486 -2.10 -12.93 -17.07
CA ALA A 486 -2.86 -11.69 -16.99
C ALA A 486 -2.27 -10.70 -15.97
N TYR A 487 -2.25 -9.43 -16.36
CA TYR A 487 -2.11 -8.32 -15.40
C TYR A 487 -3.49 -7.98 -14.80
N LEU A 488 -3.48 -7.47 -13.56
CA LEU A 488 -4.68 -7.13 -12.79
C LEU A 488 -4.75 -5.65 -12.38
N ASP A 489 -3.83 -4.81 -12.86
CA ASP A 489 -3.73 -3.38 -12.55
C ASP A 489 -4.65 -2.49 -13.39
N ASP A 490 -5.40 -3.07 -14.32
CA ASP A 490 -6.39 -2.39 -15.16
C ASP A 490 -7.80 -2.38 -14.54
N VAL A 491 -8.04 -3.20 -13.52
CA VAL A 491 -9.35 -3.40 -12.90
C VAL A 491 -9.29 -3.19 -11.39
N ALA A 492 -10.44 -2.94 -10.77
CA ALA A 492 -10.53 -2.84 -9.31
C ALA A 492 -10.31 -4.21 -8.65
N GLU A 493 -9.90 -4.21 -7.37
CA GLU A 493 -9.59 -5.45 -6.63
C GLU A 493 -10.75 -6.47 -6.62
N ALA A 494 -12.00 -6.01 -6.46
CA ALA A 494 -13.17 -6.87 -6.47
C ALA A 494 -13.39 -7.55 -7.83
N GLU A 495 -13.14 -6.82 -8.92
CA GLU A 495 -13.23 -7.31 -10.30
C GLU A 495 -12.08 -8.26 -10.63
N ALA A 496 -10.85 -7.95 -10.20
CA ALA A 496 -9.71 -8.87 -10.29
C ALA A 496 -10.02 -10.20 -9.59
N ALA A 497 -10.61 -10.15 -8.38
CA ALA A 497 -11.03 -11.36 -7.66
C ALA A 497 -12.14 -12.13 -8.39
N ALA A 498 -13.11 -11.43 -9.00
CA ALA A 498 -14.16 -12.05 -9.80
C ALA A 498 -13.61 -12.71 -11.07
N ARG A 499 -12.64 -12.08 -11.74
CA ARG A 499 -11.93 -12.63 -12.91
C ARG A 499 -11.22 -13.94 -12.58
N ILE A 500 -10.44 -13.97 -11.49
CA ILE A 500 -9.73 -15.20 -11.05
C ILE A 500 -10.74 -16.32 -10.76
N ARG A 501 -11.86 -16.02 -10.09
CA ARG A 501 -12.93 -17.00 -9.85
C ARG A 501 -13.56 -17.49 -11.14
N GLY A 502 -13.85 -16.58 -12.09
CA GLY A 502 -14.45 -16.90 -13.39
C GLY A 502 -13.58 -17.82 -14.25
N ASP A 503 -12.26 -17.76 -14.07
CA ASP A 503 -11.30 -18.63 -14.73
C ASP A 503 -11.28 -20.07 -14.16
N GLY A 504 -11.97 -20.30 -13.03
CA GLY A 504 -12.17 -21.62 -12.44
C GLY A 504 -10.86 -22.27 -11.98
N ILE A 505 -9.97 -21.46 -11.38
CA ILE A 505 -8.70 -21.90 -10.80
C ILE A 505 -8.98 -22.79 -9.58
N ASP A 506 -8.36 -23.97 -9.51
CA ASP A 506 -8.50 -24.90 -8.38
C ASP A 506 -7.58 -24.49 -7.22
N ILE A 507 -6.33 -24.09 -7.53
CA ILE A 507 -5.34 -23.66 -6.54
C ILE A 507 -4.74 -22.31 -6.93
N VAL A 508 -4.82 -21.32 -6.05
CA VAL A 508 -4.03 -20.09 -6.16
C VAL A 508 -2.85 -20.15 -5.20
N VAL A 509 -1.64 -19.90 -5.71
CA VAL A 509 -0.39 -19.88 -4.94
C VAL A 509 0.13 -18.45 -4.88
N GLU A 510 0.02 -17.84 -3.71
CA GLU A 510 0.51 -16.49 -3.43
C GLU A 510 2.00 -16.55 -3.09
N MET A 511 2.80 -15.73 -3.79
CA MET A 511 4.26 -15.87 -3.82
C MET A 511 5.02 -14.82 -2.99
N HIS A 512 4.35 -13.87 -2.34
CA HIS A 512 4.99 -12.73 -1.66
C HIS A 512 4.73 -12.69 -0.16
N GLY A 513 3.51 -12.96 0.30
CA GLY A 513 3.10 -12.94 1.71
C GLY A 513 3.03 -11.53 2.29
N LEU A 514 3.43 -11.30 3.55
CA LEU A 514 3.23 -10.01 4.25
C LEU A 514 4.27 -8.94 3.87
N HIS A 515 4.36 -8.63 2.58
CA HIS A 515 5.11 -7.49 2.04
C HIS A 515 4.15 -6.42 1.49
N THR A 516 4.66 -5.23 1.22
CA THR A 516 3.87 -4.11 0.67
C THR A 516 3.16 -4.43 -0.64
N GLU A 517 3.68 -5.37 -1.43
CA GLU A 517 3.13 -5.79 -2.73
C GLU A 517 2.39 -7.14 -2.65
N THR A 518 1.69 -7.36 -1.54
CA THR A 518 1.07 -8.64 -1.22
C THR A 518 -0.12 -8.99 -2.10
N GLY A 519 -0.20 -10.25 -2.54
CA GLY A 519 -1.40 -10.81 -3.16
C GLY A 519 -2.48 -11.21 -2.14
N LEU A 520 -2.21 -11.09 -0.83
CA LEU A 520 -3.13 -11.52 0.22
C LEU A 520 -4.46 -10.77 0.23
N TYR A 521 -4.50 -9.54 -0.30
CA TYR A 521 -5.75 -8.79 -0.49
C TYR A 521 -6.74 -9.54 -1.40
N LEU A 522 -6.25 -10.19 -2.46
CA LEU A 522 -7.08 -11.01 -3.34
C LEU A 522 -7.50 -12.32 -2.65
N LEU A 523 -6.58 -13.00 -1.96
CA LEU A 523 -6.90 -14.22 -1.21
C LEU A 523 -7.94 -13.98 -0.10
N ALA A 524 -7.94 -12.79 0.52
CA ALA A 524 -8.93 -12.40 1.51
C ALA A 524 -10.36 -12.28 0.93
N ARG A 525 -10.52 -12.16 -0.40
CA ARG A 525 -11.82 -12.25 -1.09
C ARG A 525 -12.21 -13.66 -1.52
N ARG A 526 -11.40 -14.67 -1.17
CA ARG A 526 -11.52 -16.07 -1.58
C ARG A 526 -11.67 -16.22 -3.09
N VAL A 527 -10.54 -16.29 -3.79
CA VAL A 527 -10.47 -16.35 -5.26
C VAL A 527 -10.42 -17.76 -5.83
N ALA A 528 -10.10 -18.75 -5.00
CA ALA A 528 -10.05 -20.17 -5.36
C ALA A 528 -10.51 -21.06 -4.18
N PRO A 529 -10.94 -22.31 -4.45
CA PRO A 529 -11.30 -23.24 -3.39
C PRO A 529 -10.10 -23.64 -2.52
N ILE A 530 -8.88 -23.63 -3.07
CA ILE A 530 -7.64 -23.87 -2.34
C ILE A 530 -6.72 -22.66 -2.54
N GLN A 531 -6.26 -22.08 -1.44
CA GLN A 531 -5.35 -20.93 -1.43
C GLN A 531 -4.09 -21.28 -0.63
N CYS A 532 -2.94 -21.09 -1.25
CA CYS A 532 -1.64 -21.44 -0.69
C CYS A 532 -0.76 -20.19 -0.58
N HIS A 533 0.13 -20.17 0.41
CA HIS A 533 1.30 -19.29 0.41
C HIS A 533 2.58 -20.11 0.19
N TYR A 534 3.51 -19.57 -0.60
CA TYR A 534 4.78 -20.20 -0.90
C TYR A 534 5.90 -19.17 -1.17
N TYR A 535 7.12 -19.49 -0.75
CA TYR A 535 8.37 -18.82 -1.16
C TYR A 535 8.67 -17.44 -0.55
N GLY A 536 7.93 -16.37 -0.89
CA GLY A 536 8.40 -14.99 -0.70
C GLY A 536 8.32 -14.41 0.71
N TRP A 537 7.39 -14.88 1.55
CA TRP A 537 7.35 -14.54 2.97
C TRP A 537 7.75 -15.76 3.78
N ALA A 538 8.84 -15.61 4.50
CA ALA A 538 9.52 -16.70 5.17
C ALA A 538 8.83 -17.15 6.49
N TYR A 539 7.52 -16.99 6.61
CA TYR A 539 6.74 -17.27 7.81
C TYR A 539 5.29 -17.62 7.45
N SER A 540 4.49 -17.98 8.46
CA SER A 540 3.04 -17.95 8.33
C SER A 540 2.57 -16.52 8.03
N THR A 541 1.54 -16.42 7.18
CA THR A 541 0.84 -15.17 6.87
C THR A 541 -0.08 -14.74 8.01
N GLY A 542 -0.31 -15.60 9.01
CA GLY A 542 -1.26 -15.36 10.10
C GLY A 542 -2.73 -15.46 9.69
N ALA A 543 -3.02 -15.65 8.39
CA ALA A 543 -4.37 -15.67 7.84
C ALA A 543 -4.99 -17.08 7.90
N ASP A 544 -6.14 -17.22 8.54
CA ASP A 544 -6.93 -18.47 8.55
C ASP A 544 -7.73 -18.70 7.26
N TRP A 545 -7.79 -17.70 6.36
CA TRP A 545 -8.33 -17.83 5.00
C TRP A 545 -7.28 -18.23 3.95
N VAL A 546 -6.02 -18.44 4.34
CA VAL A 546 -5.01 -19.12 3.52
C VAL A 546 -4.92 -20.56 4.01
N ASP A 547 -5.20 -21.53 3.13
CA ASP A 547 -5.41 -22.92 3.54
C ASP A 547 -4.09 -23.63 3.85
N TYR A 548 -3.07 -23.41 3.01
CA TYR A 548 -1.81 -24.15 3.07
C TYR A 548 -0.57 -23.26 3.01
N LEU A 549 0.46 -23.67 3.76
CA LEU A 549 1.80 -23.09 3.72
C LEU A 549 2.81 -24.18 3.31
N LEU A 550 3.48 -24.00 2.17
CA LEU A 550 4.44 -24.96 1.65
C LEU A 550 5.84 -24.72 2.24
N VAL A 551 6.38 -25.71 2.95
CA VAL A 551 7.60 -25.63 3.75
C VAL A 551 8.39 -26.96 3.71
N ASP A 552 9.52 -27.02 4.39
CA ASP A 552 10.23 -28.26 4.71
C ASP A 552 10.50 -28.38 6.22
N ARG A 553 10.93 -29.56 6.65
CA ARG A 553 11.09 -29.87 8.09
C ARG A 553 12.31 -29.21 8.72
N VAL A 554 13.33 -28.88 7.94
CA VAL A 554 14.53 -28.19 8.44
C VAL A 554 14.17 -26.73 8.69
N TYR A 555 13.52 -26.10 7.73
CA TYR A 555 13.11 -24.71 7.74
C TYR A 555 11.98 -24.43 8.75
N MET A 556 10.86 -25.17 8.66
CA MET A 556 9.68 -25.03 9.52
C MET A 556 9.47 -26.31 10.35
N PRO A 557 10.31 -26.56 11.36
CA PRO A 557 10.16 -27.74 12.21
C PRO A 557 8.79 -27.76 12.91
N PRO A 558 8.25 -28.95 13.26
CA PRO A 558 6.91 -29.06 13.85
C PRO A 558 6.66 -28.15 15.04
N ARG A 559 7.67 -27.91 15.90
CA ARG A 559 7.59 -27.00 17.05
C ARG A 559 7.31 -25.53 16.70
N LEU A 560 7.64 -25.09 15.48
CA LEU A 560 7.32 -23.76 14.97
C LEU A 560 6.02 -23.79 14.17
N ALA A 561 5.77 -24.88 13.45
CA ALA A 561 4.55 -25.08 12.66
C ALA A 561 3.26 -24.97 13.49
N VAL A 562 3.28 -25.33 14.79
CA VAL A 562 2.12 -25.17 15.69
C VAL A 562 1.59 -23.73 15.81
N GLN A 563 2.42 -22.73 15.48
CA GLN A 563 2.01 -21.33 15.55
C GLN A 563 1.39 -20.82 14.24
N CYS A 564 1.55 -21.56 13.14
CA CYS A 564 1.05 -21.17 11.82
C CYS A 564 -0.48 -21.25 11.77
N SER A 565 -1.11 -20.28 11.11
CA SER A 565 -2.56 -20.31 10.85
C SER A 565 -2.90 -21.31 9.74
N GLU A 566 -2.06 -21.39 8.71
CA GLU A 566 -2.20 -22.31 7.58
C GLU A 566 -1.82 -23.75 7.96
N LYS A 567 -2.31 -24.71 7.18
CA LYS A 567 -1.84 -26.09 7.26
C LYS A 567 -0.53 -26.26 6.52
N THR A 568 0.47 -26.78 7.23
CA THR A 568 1.80 -26.99 6.66
C THR A 568 1.83 -28.19 5.72
N VAL A 569 2.39 -27.98 4.53
CA VAL A 569 2.73 -29.05 3.59
C VAL A 569 4.24 -29.18 3.54
N TYR A 570 4.74 -30.32 4.02
CA TYR A 570 6.17 -30.62 4.06
C TYR A 570 6.64 -31.21 2.73
N LEU A 571 7.39 -30.42 1.98
CA LEU A 571 8.16 -30.88 0.83
C LEU A 571 9.36 -31.74 1.31
N PRO A 572 9.78 -32.75 0.53
CA PRO A 572 10.72 -33.77 0.99
C PRO A 572 12.15 -33.27 1.20
N ASP A 573 12.59 -32.31 0.38
CA ASP A 573 13.94 -31.76 0.38
C ASP A 573 13.94 -30.32 0.94
N SER A 574 14.39 -29.32 0.18
CA SER A 574 14.20 -27.91 0.55
C SER A 574 12.85 -27.39 0.04
N PHE A 575 12.19 -26.53 0.80
CA PHE A 575 10.99 -25.88 0.32
C PHE A 575 11.29 -24.87 -0.80
N MET A 576 12.47 -24.26 -0.81
CA MET A 576 12.79 -23.18 -1.73
C MET A 576 13.08 -23.72 -3.13
N ALA A 577 12.24 -23.37 -4.11
CA ALA A 577 12.42 -23.78 -5.49
C ALA A 577 13.72 -23.23 -6.10
N PRO A 578 14.41 -23.99 -6.98
CA PRO A 578 15.70 -23.56 -7.47
C PRO A 578 15.59 -22.41 -8.49
N THR A 579 16.46 -21.39 -8.33
CA THR A 579 16.53 -20.18 -9.17
C THR A 579 17.71 -20.19 -10.16
N LEU A 580 18.23 -21.38 -10.46
CA LEU A 580 19.50 -21.56 -11.17
C LEU A 580 19.57 -20.83 -12.51
N GLY A 581 20.70 -20.17 -12.72
CA GLY A 581 21.10 -19.55 -13.99
C GLY A 581 22.32 -20.24 -14.61
N THR A 582 22.75 -19.77 -15.77
CA THR A 582 23.97 -20.23 -16.42
C THR A 582 25.17 -19.48 -15.86
N MET A 583 26.16 -20.20 -15.34
CA MET A 583 27.43 -19.59 -14.91
C MET A 583 28.26 -19.17 -16.12
N SER A 584 28.89 -18.00 -16.05
CA SER A 584 29.74 -17.46 -17.11
C SER A 584 31.05 -18.25 -17.24
N ASP A 585 31.47 -18.53 -18.48
CA ASP A 585 32.77 -19.16 -18.79
C ASP A 585 33.92 -18.15 -18.89
N LYS A 586 33.65 -16.85 -18.69
CA LYS A 586 34.67 -15.82 -18.78
C LYS A 586 35.81 -16.10 -17.77
N PRO A 587 37.09 -15.99 -18.18
CA PRO A 587 38.20 -16.05 -17.25
C PRO A 587 38.08 -14.90 -16.24
N LEU A 588 38.13 -15.23 -14.96
CA LEU A 588 38.04 -14.27 -13.87
C LEU A 588 39.07 -14.64 -12.80
N THR A 589 39.87 -13.67 -12.37
CA THR A 589 40.92 -13.83 -11.36
C THR A 589 40.63 -13.01 -10.10
N ARG A 590 41.30 -13.33 -9.00
CA ARG A 590 41.18 -12.58 -7.74
C ARG A 590 41.66 -11.13 -7.91
N ALA A 591 42.79 -10.93 -8.61
CA ALA A 591 43.33 -9.59 -8.87
C ALA A 591 42.37 -8.67 -9.63
N GLN A 592 41.54 -9.19 -10.54
CA GLN A 592 40.54 -8.39 -11.26
C GLN A 592 39.39 -7.88 -10.37
N LEU A 593 39.25 -8.43 -9.16
CA LEU A 593 38.20 -8.10 -8.19
C LEU A 593 38.77 -7.55 -6.88
N ASP A 594 40.01 -7.04 -6.93
CA ASP A 594 40.73 -6.47 -5.79
C ASP A 594 40.91 -7.46 -4.62
N LEU A 595 40.95 -8.77 -4.91
CA LEU A 595 41.22 -9.81 -3.94
C LEU A 595 42.70 -10.21 -3.94
N PRO A 596 43.33 -10.42 -2.77
CA PRO A 596 44.70 -10.92 -2.71
C PRO A 596 44.79 -12.40 -3.15
N GLU A 597 45.70 -12.73 -4.07
CA GLU A 597 45.78 -14.06 -4.69
C GLU A 597 45.96 -15.19 -3.66
N GLY A 598 46.84 -15.00 -2.66
CA GLY A 598 47.15 -15.98 -1.63
C GLY A 598 46.27 -15.93 -0.36
N ALA A 599 45.33 -14.97 -0.26
CA ALA A 599 44.52 -14.82 0.94
C ALA A 599 43.48 -15.95 1.10
N PHE A 600 43.06 -16.20 2.35
CA PHE A 600 41.81 -16.88 2.60
C PHE A 600 40.66 -15.90 2.40
N VAL A 601 39.74 -16.18 1.48
CA VAL A 601 38.63 -15.28 1.16
C VAL A 601 37.36 -15.81 1.84
N PHE A 602 37.00 -15.25 2.99
CA PHE A 602 35.64 -15.36 3.49
C PHE A 602 34.73 -14.49 2.62
N CYS A 603 33.46 -14.86 2.45
CA CYS A 603 32.52 -13.96 1.80
C CYS A 603 31.11 -14.01 2.37
N ASP A 604 30.38 -12.91 2.17
CA ASP A 604 28.94 -12.85 2.34
C ASP A 604 28.37 -11.84 1.31
N PHE A 605 27.44 -12.31 0.47
CA PHE A 605 26.80 -11.47 -0.55
C PHE A 605 25.34 -11.14 -0.19
N ASN A 606 24.97 -11.32 1.08
CA ASN A 606 23.64 -10.96 1.55
C ASN A 606 23.45 -9.45 1.58
N HIS A 607 22.19 -9.03 1.67
CA HIS A 607 21.82 -7.63 1.80
C HIS A 607 22.19 -7.11 3.21
N PRO A 608 22.69 -5.87 3.36
CA PRO A 608 23.06 -5.22 4.61
C PRO A 608 22.09 -5.39 5.78
N TRP A 609 20.78 -5.34 5.52
CA TRP A 609 19.77 -5.50 6.57
C TRP A 609 19.80 -6.87 7.25
N LYS A 610 20.46 -7.88 6.67
CA LYS A 610 20.64 -9.18 7.30
C LYS A 610 21.81 -9.21 8.29
N HIS A 611 22.70 -8.21 8.27
CA HIS A 611 23.87 -8.16 9.13
C HIS A 611 23.54 -7.64 10.52
N GLU A 612 23.83 -8.47 11.50
CA GLU A 612 23.69 -8.18 12.93
C GLU A 612 25.07 -7.96 13.60
N PRO A 613 25.14 -7.08 14.62
CA PRO A 613 26.40 -6.67 15.24
C PRO A 613 27.17 -7.86 15.83
N GLU A 614 26.49 -8.82 16.46
CA GLU A 614 27.14 -9.98 17.09
C GLU A 614 27.81 -10.89 16.05
N THR A 615 27.11 -11.21 14.96
CA THR A 615 27.63 -12.08 13.90
C THR A 615 28.78 -11.41 13.17
N PHE A 616 28.67 -10.11 12.87
CA PHE A 616 29.77 -9.36 12.27
C PHE A 616 30.99 -9.27 13.18
N ALA A 617 30.80 -9.09 14.49
CA ALA A 617 31.90 -9.13 15.46
C ALA A 617 32.60 -10.50 15.48
N GLN A 618 31.86 -11.61 15.31
CA GLN A 618 32.46 -12.94 15.15
C GLN A 618 33.29 -13.04 13.86
N TRP A 619 32.82 -12.44 12.75
CA TRP A 619 33.61 -12.39 11.52
C TRP A 619 34.88 -11.56 11.68
N MET A 620 34.85 -10.46 12.44
CA MET A 620 36.05 -9.69 12.75
C MET A 620 37.05 -10.50 13.60
N ALA A 621 36.55 -11.29 14.55
CA ALA A 621 37.38 -12.22 15.31
C ALA A 621 38.03 -13.29 14.40
N LEU A 622 37.28 -13.84 13.43
CA LEU A 622 37.83 -14.77 12.44
C LEU A 622 38.94 -14.13 11.58
N LEU A 623 38.77 -12.89 11.14
CA LEU A 623 39.82 -12.16 10.42
C LEU A 623 41.07 -11.98 11.30
N ARG A 624 40.91 -11.75 12.60
CA ARG A 624 42.04 -11.69 13.53
C ARG A 624 42.77 -13.03 13.64
N ASP A 625 42.01 -14.12 13.77
CA ASP A 625 42.53 -15.47 14.03
C ASP A 625 43.07 -16.19 12.78
N VAL A 626 42.77 -15.65 11.60
CA VAL A 626 43.28 -16.09 10.30
C VAL A 626 44.02 -14.92 9.64
N PRO A 627 45.32 -14.70 9.96
CA PRO A 627 46.10 -13.60 9.41
C PRO A 627 46.14 -13.62 7.88
N GLY A 628 46.05 -12.44 7.26
CA GLY A 628 46.05 -12.28 5.80
C GLY A 628 44.76 -12.69 5.09
N SER A 629 43.73 -13.18 5.81
CA SER A 629 42.41 -13.41 5.23
C SER A 629 41.67 -12.09 4.93
N VAL A 630 40.67 -12.15 4.06
CA VAL A 630 39.77 -11.01 3.77
C VAL A 630 38.31 -11.45 3.90
N LEU A 631 37.44 -10.50 4.19
CA LEU A 631 35.98 -10.67 4.11
C LEU A 631 35.48 -9.93 2.88
N TRP A 632 34.93 -10.68 1.92
CA TRP A 632 34.42 -10.16 0.67
C TRP A 632 32.90 -10.01 0.71
N LEU A 633 32.43 -8.76 0.63
CA LEU A 633 31.05 -8.39 0.81
C LEU A 633 30.39 -7.96 -0.50
N GLY A 634 29.08 -8.18 -0.63
CA GLY A 634 28.29 -7.57 -1.71
C GLY A 634 28.29 -6.04 -1.62
N THR A 635 28.34 -5.35 -2.77
CA THR A 635 28.13 -3.89 -2.81
C THR A 635 26.65 -3.58 -2.93
N TRP A 636 26.17 -2.73 -2.02
CA TRP A 636 24.80 -2.24 -1.98
C TRP A 636 24.80 -0.72 -1.94
N ARG A 637 23.71 -0.10 -2.37
CA ARG A 637 23.54 1.37 -2.29
C ARG A 637 23.36 1.81 -0.83
N GLY A 638 23.66 3.08 -0.58
CA GLY A 638 23.61 3.69 0.74
C GLY A 638 24.89 3.51 1.54
N ASP A 639 24.79 3.66 2.86
CA ASP A 639 25.94 3.91 3.73
C ASP A 639 26.48 2.67 4.44
N ALA A 640 25.90 1.50 4.19
CA ALA A 640 26.32 0.24 4.83
C ALA A 640 27.82 -0.03 4.69
N LYS A 641 28.38 0.21 3.49
CA LYS A 641 29.83 0.08 3.26
C LYS A 641 30.65 0.93 4.24
N ARG A 642 30.26 2.20 4.42
CA ARG A 642 30.96 3.15 5.31
C ARG A 642 30.89 2.69 6.77
N ASN A 643 29.71 2.26 7.20
CA ASN A 643 29.48 1.84 8.59
C ASN A 643 30.19 0.50 8.90
N LEU A 644 30.16 -0.47 7.98
CA LEU A 644 30.89 -1.74 8.15
C LEU A 644 32.41 -1.54 8.20
N LEU A 645 32.97 -0.62 7.40
CA LEU A 645 34.39 -0.26 7.49
C LEU A 645 34.74 0.41 8.83
N ALA A 646 33.86 1.24 9.36
CA ALA A 646 34.02 1.85 10.68
C ALA A 646 33.97 0.80 11.80
N GLU A 647 33.07 -0.17 11.70
CA GLU A 647 32.96 -1.29 12.64
C GLU A 647 34.18 -2.21 12.61
N ALA A 648 34.72 -2.50 11.41
CA ALA A 648 35.98 -3.24 11.29
C ALA A 648 37.13 -2.51 12.00
N LYS A 649 37.26 -1.19 11.77
CA LYS A 649 38.25 -0.36 12.47
C LYS A 649 38.06 -0.40 13.98
N ARG A 650 36.83 -0.31 14.47
CA ARG A 650 36.49 -0.39 15.90
C ARG A 650 36.86 -1.74 16.51
N ALA A 651 36.74 -2.82 15.74
CA ALA A 651 37.16 -4.17 16.12
C ALA A 651 38.69 -4.42 16.03
N GLY A 652 39.47 -3.40 15.66
CA GLY A 652 40.93 -3.50 15.49
C GLY A 652 41.36 -4.24 14.22
N ILE A 653 40.49 -4.31 13.21
CA ILE A 653 40.77 -4.92 11.91
C ILE A 653 41.04 -3.79 10.90
N ASP A 654 42.11 -3.94 10.11
CA ASP A 654 42.38 -3.04 9.00
C ASP A 654 41.18 -3.03 8.04
N PRO A 655 40.51 -1.89 7.81
CA PRO A 655 39.37 -1.79 6.90
C PRO A 655 39.67 -2.28 5.48
N ALA A 656 40.93 -2.28 5.03
CA ALA A 656 41.32 -2.83 3.73
C ALA A 656 41.10 -4.35 3.61
N ARG A 657 40.88 -5.05 4.74
CA ARG A 657 40.53 -6.48 4.76
C ARG A 657 39.04 -6.74 4.50
N LEU A 658 38.22 -5.70 4.42
CA LEU A 658 36.84 -5.78 3.95
C LEU A 658 36.82 -5.32 2.49
N VAL A 659 36.70 -6.28 1.58
CA VAL A 659 36.65 -6.02 0.14
C VAL A 659 35.18 -5.99 -0.28
N PHE A 660 34.79 -5.05 -1.15
CA PHE A 660 33.41 -4.92 -1.61
C PHE A 660 33.35 -5.24 -3.10
N ALA A 661 32.58 -6.27 -3.47
CA ALA A 661 32.50 -6.76 -4.83
C ALA A 661 31.75 -5.78 -5.75
N PRO A 662 32.20 -5.56 -7.00
CA PRO A 662 31.45 -4.75 -7.96
C PRO A 662 30.08 -5.36 -8.28
N ILE A 663 29.15 -4.56 -8.80
CA ILE A 663 27.88 -5.08 -9.32
C ILE A 663 28.18 -5.93 -10.56
N ALA A 664 27.56 -7.11 -10.64
CA ALA A 664 27.70 -8.05 -11.75
C ALA A 664 26.32 -8.57 -12.15
N ASP A 665 26.17 -8.96 -13.42
CA ASP A 665 25.01 -9.74 -13.84
C ASP A 665 25.03 -11.13 -13.18
N HIS A 666 23.92 -11.88 -13.26
CA HIS A 666 23.82 -13.17 -12.56
C HIS A 666 24.85 -14.20 -13.03
N PRO A 667 25.11 -14.39 -14.34
CA PRO A 667 26.16 -15.31 -14.82
C PRO A 667 27.57 -14.99 -14.29
N ASP A 668 27.97 -13.71 -14.33
CA ASP A 668 29.29 -13.29 -13.82
C ASP A 668 29.31 -13.31 -12.28
N HIS A 669 28.16 -13.11 -11.61
CA HIS A 669 28.03 -13.34 -10.17
C HIS A 669 28.27 -14.80 -9.78
N LEU A 670 27.67 -15.76 -10.46
CA LEU A 670 27.93 -17.19 -10.21
C LEU A 670 29.41 -17.51 -10.40
N ARG A 671 30.02 -16.97 -11.47
CA ARG A 671 31.43 -17.19 -11.78
C ARG A 671 32.37 -16.62 -10.72
N ARG A 672 32.07 -15.46 -10.15
CA ARG A 672 32.91 -14.83 -9.12
C ARG A 672 32.88 -15.58 -7.78
N LEU A 673 31.77 -16.23 -7.46
CA LEU A 673 31.64 -17.00 -6.21
C LEU A 673 32.65 -18.14 -6.12
N THR A 674 33.12 -18.67 -7.27
CA THR A 674 34.16 -19.71 -7.30
C THR A 674 35.53 -19.24 -6.78
N LEU A 675 35.73 -17.92 -6.62
CA LEU A 675 36.99 -17.32 -6.16
C LEU A 675 37.07 -17.18 -4.63
N ALA A 676 35.92 -17.24 -3.94
CA ALA A 676 35.84 -17.21 -2.48
C ALA A 676 36.09 -18.60 -1.87
N ASP A 677 36.60 -18.67 -0.64
CA ASP A 677 36.99 -19.91 0.05
C ASP A 677 35.91 -20.51 0.93
N LEU A 678 35.23 -19.68 1.70
CA LEU A 678 34.12 -20.08 2.57
C LEU A 678 33.11 -18.94 2.63
N ALA A 679 31.86 -19.22 2.31
CA ALA A 679 30.76 -18.28 2.58
C ALA A 679 30.32 -18.40 4.04
N LEU A 680 30.13 -17.24 4.68
CA LEU A 680 29.70 -17.12 6.06
C LEU A 680 28.27 -16.58 6.08
N ASP A 681 27.31 -17.42 6.50
CA ASP A 681 25.90 -17.03 6.51
C ASP A 681 25.54 -16.16 7.73
N ASN A 682 24.52 -15.30 7.60
CA ASN A 682 23.93 -14.54 8.69
C ASN A 682 23.09 -15.45 9.61
N LEU A 683 22.92 -15.10 10.89
CA LEU A 683 22.38 -16.04 11.88
C LEU A 683 20.96 -15.72 12.35
N HIS A 684 20.50 -14.48 12.24
CA HIS A 684 19.08 -14.12 12.47
C HIS A 684 18.21 -14.32 11.21
N THR A 685 18.73 -13.89 10.06
CA THR A 685 18.09 -14.08 8.76
C THR A 685 19.12 -14.61 7.77
N GLN A 686 19.00 -15.89 7.45
CA GLN A 686 19.96 -16.60 6.59
C GLN A 686 19.82 -16.22 5.12
N GLY A 687 20.84 -16.56 4.34
CA GLY A 687 20.84 -16.49 2.89
C GLY A 687 19.82 -17.46 2.29
N GLY A 688 19.13 -16.97 1.26
CA GLY A 688 18.23 -17.77 0.41
C GLY A 688 18.90 -18.04 -0.92
N VAL A 689 18.56 -17.25 -1.93
CA VAL A 689 19.16 -17.31 -3.27
C VAL A 689 20.68 -17.14 -3.23
N THR A 690 21.19 -16.23 -2.38
CA THR A 690 22.64 -16.04 -2.18
C THR A 690 23.35 -17.32 -1.74
N THR A 691 22.74 -18.08 -0.83
CA THR A 691 23.23 -19.39 -0.39
C THR A 691 23.11 -20.43 -1.49
N GLN A 692 21.99 -20.44 -2.21
CA GLN A 692 21.78 -21.35 -3.34
C GLN A 692 22.83 -21.12 -4.45
N ASP A 693 23.09 -19.87 -4.82
CA ASP A 693 24.07 -19.46 -5.83
C ASP A 693 25.50 -19.84 -5.41
N ALA A 694 25.85 -19.63 -4.14
CA ALA A 694 27.15 -20.04 -3.60
C ALA A 694 27.33 -21.57 -3.70
N LEU A 695 26.36 -22.34 -3.20
CA LEU A 695 26.42 -23.80 -3.28
C LEU A 695 26.48 -24.29 -4.74
N TYR A 696 25.71 -23.67 -5.64
CA TYR A 696 25.73 -23.99 -7.06
C TYR A 696 27.09 -23.68 -7.70
N ALA A 697 27.71 -22.56 -7.36
CA ALA A 697 29.08 -22.21 -7.80
C ALA A 697 30.15 -23.14 -7.20
N GLY A 698 29.80 -24.04 -6.29
CA GLY A 698 30.71 -24.95 -5.61
C GLY A 698 31.38 -24.34 -4.38
N LEU A 699 30.90 -23.21 -3.88
CA LEU A 699 31.40 -22.54 -2.68
C LEU A 699 30.71 -23.11 -1.43
N PRO A 700 31.45 -23.72 -0.48
CA PRO A 700 30.88 -24.13 0.80
C PRO A 700 30.30 -22.94 1.56
N VAL A 701 29.11 -23.11 2.11
CA VAL A 701 28.43 -22.11 2.95
C VAL A 701 28.30 -22.67 4.35
N LEU A 702 28.81 -21.95 5.35
CA LEU A 702 28.66 -22.29 6.76
C LEU A 702 27.51 -21.48 7.36
N THR A 703 26.59 -22.16 8.05
CA THR A 703 25.46 -21.53 8.74
C THR A 703 25.31 -22.08 10.16
N ALA A 704 24.36 -21.55 10.94
CA ALA A 704 24.03 -22.07 12.26
C ALA A 704 22.53 -22.14 12.50
N VAL A 705 22.08 -23.20 13.17
CA VAL A 705 20.75 -23.25 13.80
C VAL A 705 20.89 -23.00 15.30
N GLY A 706 19.79 -22.68 15.98
CA GLY A 706 19.77 -22.52 17.43
C GLY A 706 20.25 -21.16 17.94
N VAL A 707 20.44 -20.18 17.05
CA VAL A 707 20.78 -18.80 17.40
C VAL A 707 19.53 -17.94 17.62
N ALA A 708 18.53 -18.08 16.76
CA ALA A 708 17.20 -17.52 16.92
C ALA A 708 16.15 -18.61 16.66
N ASN A 709 15.02 -18.56 17.37
CA ASN A 709 13.94 -19.55 17.21
C ASN A 709 12.90 -19.09 16.17
N THR A 710 13.37 -18.83 14.95
CA THR A 710 12.58 -18.36 13.81
C THR A 710 12.84 -19.21 12.56
N PRO A 711 11.90 -19.30 11.61
CA PRO A 711 12.15 -19.91 10.29
C PRO A 711 13.28 -19.22 9.49
N SER A 712 13.39 -17.88 9.54
CA SER A 712 14.45 -17.14 8.83
C SER A 712 15.87 -17.55 9.23
N ALA A 713 16.07 -17.95 10.49
CA ALA A 713 17.33 -18.46 11.03
C ALA A 713 17.57 -19.95 10.70
N ARG A 714 16.84 -20.49 9.70
CA ARG A 714 16.92 -21.90 9.28
C ARG A 714 16.88 -22.09 7.76
N LEU A 715 16.74 -21.01 6.99
CA LEU A 715 16.69 -21.06 5.53
C LEU A 715 17.97 -21.63 4.92
N GLY A 716 19.13 -21.09 5.27
CA GLY A 716 20.42 -21.59 4.82
C GLY A 716 20.65 -23.05 5.22
N ALA A 717 20.21 -23.44 6.42
CA ALA A 717 20.30 -24.83 6.89
C ALA A 717 19.48 -25.82 6.03
N SER A 718 18.28 -25.41 5.58
CA SER A 718 17.46 -26.18 4.64
C SER A 718 18.18 -26.37 3.31
N LEU A 719 18.73 -25.29 2.73
CA LEU A 719 19.44 -25.34 1.46
C LEU A 719 20.71 -26.21 1.55
N ILE A 720 21.51 -26.04 2.60
CA ILE A 720 22.74 -26.81 2.85
C ILE A 720 22.44 -28.30 3.02
N SER A 721 21.32 -28.63 3.68
CA SER A 721 20.86 -30.01 3.81
C SER A 721 20.44 -30.61 2.46
N ALA A 722 19.71 -29.85 1.63
CA ALA A 722 19.33 -30.27 0.28
C ALA A 722 20.52 -30.35 -0.70
N ALA A 723 21.63 -29.67 -0.40
CA ALA A 723 22.91 -29.83 -1.11
C ALA A 723 23.73 -31.05 -0.64
N GLY A 724 23.30 -31.74 0.41
CA GLY A 724 23.97 -32.92 0.96
C GLY A 724 25.18 -32.61 1.85
N LEU A 725 25.20 -31.44 2.50
CA LEU A 725 26.31 -30.99 3.36
C LEU A 725 25.90 -30.61 4.80
N PRO A 726 25.14 -31.44 5.53
CA PRO A 726 24.67 -31.10 6.89
C PRO A 726 25.81 -30.81 7.88
N GLU A 727 27.05 -31.26 7.62
CA GLU A 727 28.22 -30.95 8.43
C GLU A 727 28.60 -29.45 8.48
N LEU A 728 28.09 -28.65 7.52
CA LEU A 728 28.23 -27.19 7.46
C LEU A 728 27.12 -26.44 8.21
N ILE A 729 26.31 -27.15 9.00
CA ILE A 729 25.29 -26.56 9.87
C ILE A 729 25.81 -26.65 11.31
N ALA A 730 26.05 -25.50 11.92
CA ALA A 730 26.46 -25.40 13.32
C ALA A 730 25.25 -25.42 14.27
N ALA A 731 25.46 -25.86 15.52
CA ALA A 731 24.41 -25.93 16.54
C ALA A 731 24.18 -24.62 17.31
N GLY A 732 24.93 -23.56 16.99
CA GLY A 732 24.83 -22.25 17.61
C GLY A 732 26.05 -21.37 17.33
N ARG A 733 26.11 -20.19 17.95
CA ARG A 733 27.16 -19.18 17.71
C ARG A 733 28.58 -19.69 17.96
N SER A 734 28.80 -20.43 19.05
CA SER A 734 30.14 -20.91 19.42
C SER A 734 30.64 -22.00 18.48
N ASP A 735 29.77 -22.96 18.12
CA ASP A 735 30.08 -24.02 17.17
C ASP A 735 30.31 -23.46 15.75
N TYR A 736 29.54 -22.44 15.36
CA TYR A 736 29.74 -21.72 14.10
C TYR A 736 31.14 -21.11 14.01
N ALA A 737 31.57 -20.36 15.03
CA ALA A 737 32.89 -19.75 15.06
C ALA A 737 34.02 -20.82 15.03
N ALA A 738 33.86 -21.90 15.81
CA ALA A 738 34.82 -23.00 15.85
C ALA A 738 34.94 -23.71 14.50
N LYS A 739 33.81 -24.02 13.85
CA LYS A 739 33.78 -24.63 12.51
C LYS A 739 34.37 -23.71 11.45
N ALA A 740 34.05 -22.42 11.48
CA ALA A 740 34.61 -21.45 10.54
C ALA A 740 36.14 -21.42 10.62
N LEU A 741 36.69 -21.33 11.84
CA LEU A 741 38.13 -21.33 12.07
C LEU A 741 38.79 -22.65 11.66
N ALA A 742 38.16 -23.79 12.00
CA ALA A 742 38.66 -25.11 11.62
C ALA A 742 38.71 -25.29 10.10
N LEU A 743 37.66 -24.88 9.39
CA LEU A 743 37.62 -24.92 7.92
C LEU A 743 38.66 -23.98 7.31
N ALA A 744 38.83 -22.77 7.86
CA ALA A 744 39.80 -21.82 7.35
C ALA A 744 41.26 -22.31 7.47
N ARG A 745 41.54 -23.14 8.49
CA ARG A 745 42.86 -23.75 8.72
C ARG A 745 43.07 -25.07 7.96
N ASP A 746 42.01 -25.67 7.43
CA ASP A 746 42.06 -26.95 6.70
C ASP A 746 41.62 -26.79 5.24
N ARG A 747 42.57 -26.34 4.41
CA ARG A 747 42.38 -26.19 2.95
C ARG A 747 42.04 -27.51 2.25
N GLY A 748 42.53 -28.64 2.76
CA GLY A 748 42.26 -29.97 2.21
C GLY A 748 40.79 -30.35 2.35
N ARG A 749 40.23 -30.14 3.53
CA ARG A 749 38.80 -30.34 3.80
C ARG A 749 37.92 -29.41 2.97
N LEU A 750 38.27 -28.14 2.81
CA LEU A 750 37.53 -27.21 1.94
C LEU A 750 37.58 -27.65 0.47
N ALA A 751 38.73 -28.08 -0.03
CA ALA A 751 38.85 -28.61 -1.39
C ALA A 751 37.99 -29.86 -1.60
N ALA A 752 37.90 -30.74 -0.60
CA ALA A 752 37.02 -31.92 -0.66
C ALA A 752 35.53 -31.53 -0.67
N LEU A 753 35.12 -30.56 0.15
CA LEU A 753 33.74 -30.04 0.14
C LEU A 753 33.38 -29.39 -1.20
N ARG A 754 34.29 -28.59 -1.76
CA ARG A 754 34.12 -27.99 -3.09
C ARG A 754 33.94 -29.06 -4.17
N ARG A 755 34.82 -30.07 -4.23
CA ARG A 755 34.68 -31.18 -5.19
C ARG A 755 33.33 -31.87 -5.08
N ARG A 756 32.91 -32.21 -3.85
CA ARG A 756 31.59 -32.80 -3.59
C ARG A 756 30.45 -31.94 -4.10
N LEU A 757 30.48 -30.62 -3.89
CA LEU A 757 29.46 -29.71 -4.44
C LEU A 757 29.45 -29.72 -5.96
N VAL A 758 30.61 -29.64 -6.61
CA VAL A 758 30.70 -29.66 -8.07
C VAL A 758 30.17 -30.98 -8.64
N GLU A 759 30.56 -32.10 -8.05
CA GLU A 759 30.13 -33.44 -8.44
C GLU A 759 28.62 -33.65 -8.20
N SER A 760 28.05 -33.08 -7.13
CA SER A 760 26.63 -33.22 -6.80
C SER A 760 25.71 -32.24 -7.52
N ARG A 761 26.22 -31.26 -8.30
CA ARG A 761 25.37 -30.25 -8.99
C ARG A 761 24.23 -30.86 -9.81
N ALA A 762 24.49 -31.99 -10.46
CA ALA A 762 23.53 -32.66 -11.34
C ALA A 762 22.54 -33.57 -10.59
N THR A 763 22.81 -33.91 -9.33
CA THR A 763 22.09 -34.95 -8.59
C THR A 763 21.51 -34.48 -7.25
N ALA A 764 22.03 -33.38 -6.70
CA ALA A 764 21.55 -32.84 -5.43
C ALA A 764 20.14 -32.24 -5.61
N PRO A 765 19.19 -32.57 -4.71
CA PRO A 765 17.82 -32.07 -4.81
C PRO A 765 17.72 -30.55 -4.80
N LEU A 766 18.67 -29.83 -4.16
CA LEU A 766 18.72 -28.37 -4.20
C LEU A 766 18.74 -27.78 -5.62
N PHE A 767 19.25 -28.53 -6.59
CA PHE A 767 19.45 -28.07 -7.97
C PHE A 767 18.49 -28.73 -8.97
N ASP A 768 17.69 -29.70 -8.54
CA ASP A 768 16.73 -30.41 -9.38
C ASP A 768 15.38 -29.67 -9.44
N ILE A 769 15.26 -28.75 -10.41
CA ILE A 769 14.01 -28.01 -10.63
C ILE A 769 12.86 -28.96 -11.00
N ALA A 770 13.14 -30.02 -11.77
CA ALA A 770 12.11 -30.96 -12.19
C ALA A 770 11.59 -31.78 -10.99
N GLY A 771 12.49 -32.24 -10.12
CA GLY A 771 12.14 -32.90 -8.85
C GLY A 771 11.32 -32.01 -7.94
N ALA A 772 11.75 -30.75 -7.73
CA ALA A 772 10.98 -29.77 -6.96
C ALA A 772 9.58 -29.57 -7.54
N THR A 773 9.45 -29.51 -8.86
CA THR A 773 8.16 -29.39 -9.55
C THR A 773 7.28 -30.62 -9.32
N ARG A 774 7.82 -31.84 -9.45
CA ARG A 774 7.07 -33.08 -9.16
C ARG A 774 6.58 -33.14 -7.72
N SER A 775 7.39 -32.70 -6.75
CA SER A 775 6.96 -32.62 -5.34
C SER A 775 5.83 -31.61 -5.14
N LEU A 776 5.86 -30.46 -5.80
CA LEU A 776 4.76 -29.49 -5.77
C LEU A 776 3.49 -30.07 -6.41
N GLU A 777 3.60 -30.78 -7.53
CA GLU A 777 2.46 -31.44 -8.18
C GLU A 777 1.81 -32.50 -7.28
N ALA A 778 2.62 -33.28 -6.56
CA ALA A 778 2.11 -34.23 -5.58
C ALA A 778 1.39 -33.52 -4.43
N ALA A 779 1.94 -32.41 -3.92
CA ALA A 779 1.26 -31.55 -2.94
C ALA A 779 -0.09 -31.06 -3.46
N TYR A 780 -0.10 -30.45 -4.65
CA TYR A 780 -1.30 -29.89 -5.28
C TYR A 780 -2.37 -30.96 -5.55
N THR A 781 -1.95 -32.15 -5.99
CA THR A 781 -2.85 -33.29 -6.20
C THR A 781 -3.51 -33.69 -4.89
N GLY A 782 -2.74 -33.87 -3.81
CA GLY A 782 -3.28 -34.23 -2.50
C GLY A 782 -4.24 -33.17 -1.93
N MET A 783 -3.94 -31.88 -2.12
CA MET A 783 -4.84 -30.78 -1.71
C MET A 783 -6.19 -30.85 -2.47
N VAL A 784 -6.14 -31.05 -3.79
CA VAL A 784 -7.34 -31.10 -4.65
C VAL A 784 -8.17 -32.35 -4.38
N GLU A 785 -7.55 -33.51 -4.22
CA GLU A 785 -8.25 -34.75 -3.88
C GLU A 785 -8.99 -34.61 -2.55
N ARG A 786 -8.34 -34.01 -1.56
CA ARG A 786 -8.94 -33.75 -0.25
C ARG A 786 -10.11 -32.78 -0.33
N TRP A 787 -9.97 -31.68 -1.06
CA TRP A 787 -11.05 -30.72 -1.28
C TRP A 787 -12.24 -31.36 -2.02
N ARG A 788 -11.98 -32.15 -3.08
CA ARG A 788 -13.01 -32.89 -3.83
C ARG A 788 -13.74 -33.91 -2.96
N ALA A 789 -13.08 -34.47 -1.95
CA ALA A 789 -13.69 -35.34 -0.95
C ALA A 789 -14.51 -34.59 0.12
N GLY A 790 -14.58 -33.25 0.06
CA GLY A 790 -15.29 -32.43 1.04
C GLY A 790 -14.60 -32.34 2.40
N LEU A 791 -13.31 -32.70 2.48
CA LEU A 791 -12.55 -32.69 3.72
C LEU A 791 -11.88 -31.31 3.96
N PRO A 792 -11.82 -30.82 5.20
CA PRO A 792 -11.15 -29.56 5.52
C PRO A 792 -9.62 -29.69 5.38
N PRO A 793 -8.89 -28.60 5.10
CA PRO A 793 -7.42 -28.62 5.02
C PRO A 793 -6.76 -29.25 6.26
N GLU A 794 -5.69 -30.02 6.03
CA GLU A 794 -4.89 -30.67 7.09
C GLU A 794 -3.41 -30.69 6.69
N SER A 795 -2.51 -30.62 7.67
CA SER A 795 -1.06 -30.70 7.41
C SER A 795 -0.67 -32.09 6.94
N PHE A 796 0.21 -32.19 5.95
CA PHE A 796 0.74 -33.46 5.46
C PHE A 796 2.16 -33.32 4.93
N ALA A 797 2.80 -34.45 4.62
CA ALA A 797 4.11 -34.48 3.98
C ALA A 797 4.01 -35.12 2.61
N VAL A 798 4.82 -34.63 1.68
CA VAL A 798 4.99 -35.20 0.35
C VAL A 798 6.23 -36.07 0.35
N ASP A 799 6.09 -37.32 -0.05
CA ASP A 799 7.22 -38.21 -0.25
C ASP A 799 8.00 -37.83 -1.51
N ARG A 800 9.29 -38.15 -1.52
CA ARG A 800 10.13 -37.92 -2.69
C ARG A 800 9.62 -38.79 -3.83
N SER A 801 9.17 -38.15 -4.91
CA SER A 801 8.79 -38.87 -6.12
C SER A 801 10.06 -39.48 -6.73
N PRO A 802 10.06 -40.78 -7.08
CA PRO A 802 11.24 -41.47 -7.61
C PRO A 802 11.78 -40.86 -8.91
#